data_AF-A0A1W9VCI0-F1
#
_entry.id   AF-A0A1W9VCI0-F1
#
_cell.length_a   1.000
_cell.length_b   1.000
_cell.length_c   1.000
_cell.angle_alpha   90.00
_cell.angle_beta   90.00
_cell.angle_gamma   90.00
#
_symmetry.space_group_name_H-M   'P 1'
#
loop_
_entity.id
_entity.type
_entity.pdbx_description
1 polymer ?
#
loop_
_entity_poly.entity_id
_entity_poly.type
_entity_poly.pdbx_seq_one_letter_code
_entity_poly.pdbx_strand_id
1 'polypeptide(L)'
;MKRYHSHFIVLTLYTLLTFILTWPWAANFASAFPGSTTWAFDESTFIWNIWRFKRNLLDLGVSPLHTNDIFWPLGIDLTLYTYNFLNALLGLPLLLGVSLPIASNVTILLAYVLSGYGTYLLILYLLPKDAARLVRQGAAFVGGAIYAFLASRAIFAALGHYDIVSTEFIPFFALFFIKSLREPGFKNPILAGIFAALCLLAEMIFGVFLLFLGLILIAGHLIQEKNANKNSSLVTRHSSLVIRLLALGATAALIWLPVMLPILRAFTQEDFALTGWGESLKLSADLLGWFTPTALHPLWGDDWVTRLRQVQEGSAPFSDVNTVFLGYGALALALIGGIAYQKRVKAWIAAALIFAVFTLGPLLQIKGRFLFPLDNLLREQGIAQDITFPLPFALLHYIPIINANRVPARFSVALGLSLAVLAGYGVLAISNYQLTINKNRFFLVGATVLLTFLALFDQLALPLPLTDAVTPDVYAKIGAEEEDFTLLQLPLGWRNSFGVYGAERTQIQYYQHTHQKPMLGGNISRAPAFKFDYYRNIPLFQAIAQTELPQSDPAVSAETLEQAKQQAAELMTLYNVGYVIIHQPIPERKPYADTFTATRQLIFDLLPLESEATYSSPEAAAYKVNRPPVPETLRLEFGDWVSAPYRGEGWAGDEMYQGAGVNWSTAPEPLIFFPYQGQGNRKLTIHLTPFSYPGAPQQTLSIILNDDYEVSDHSLHEEWQVLETTLPAEALRPGLNRLTLRFSRQAIPREVLPAGTAIGSTGVHAPVDIEINSHADFSFITIGFGDEAEDASAHRRGFNVAVLDPQTGEALDKKGFDTAANQYEAQALRDYIAQIPEGHIVLLSSQGADAAAFFSEDFAALGGSAELPGVPYSLIGVKGAAPGAALERSGEAYLRLGKSQDTRPLSAAVDWVEIQAE
;
A
#
# COMPACT_ATOMS: atom_id res chain seq x y z
N MET A 1 16.07 -8.03 -47.63
CA MET A 1 15.56 -9.18 -46.84
C MET A 1 16.65 -10.04 -46.17
N LYS A 2 17.72 -10.50 -46.85
CA LYS A 2 18.78 -11.38 -46.24
C LYS A 2 19.42 -10.86 -44.93
N ARG A 3 19.54 -9.54 -44.75
CA ARG A 3 20.11 -8.91 -43.53
C ARG A 3 19.25 -9.11 -42.28
N TYR A 4 17.92 -9.17 -42.44
CA TYR A 4 16.96 -9.25 -41.32
C TYR A 4 16.48 -10.67 -41.04
N HIS A 5 16.81 -11.62 -41.91
CA HIS A 5 16.31 -12.99 -41.84
C HIS A 5 16.62 -13.69 -40.49
N SER A 6 17.83 -13.51 -39.94
CA SER A 6 18.17 -14.09 -38.64
C SER A 6 17.38 -13.49 -37.47
N HIS A 7 16.98 -12.21 -37.57
CA HIS A 7 16.16 -11.58 -36.53
C HIS A 7 14.73 -12.14 -36.55
N PHE A 8 14.16 -12.32 -37.74
CA PHE A 8 12.85 -12.94 -37.91
C PHE A 8 12.81 -14.37 -37.37
N ILE A 9 13.86 -15.17 -37.67
CA ILE A 9 13.97 -16.54 -37.13
C ILE A 9 14.00 -16.52 -35.60
N VAL A 10 14.84 -15.68 -34.99
CA VAL A 10 14.96 -15.63 -33.52
C VAL A 10 13.65 -15.19 -32.87
N LEU A 11 12.97 -14.18 -33.40
CA LEU A 11 11.65 -13.76 -32.91
C LEU A 11 10.61 -14.88 -33.02
N THR A 12 10.59 -15.60 -34.15
CA THR A 12 9.69 -16.75 -34.35
C THR A 12 9.98 -17.85 -33.33
N LEU A 13 11.26 -18.20 -33.12
CA LEU A 13 11.66 -19.23 -32.16
C LEU A 13 11.30 -18.84 -30.73
N TYR A 14 11.49 -17.59 -30.31
CA TYR A 14 11.05 -17.16 -28.98
C TYR A 14 9.53 -17.18 -28.84
N THR A 15 8.79 -16.81 -29.87
CA THR A 15 7.32 -16.89 -29.87
C THR A 15 6.85 -18.34 -29.70
N LEU A 16 7.45 -19.27 -30.45
CA LEU A 16 7.15 -20.70 -30.34
C LEU A 16 7.53 -21.26 -28.96
N LEU A 17 8.71 -20.90 -28.44
CA LEU A 17 9.13 -21.30 -27.09
C LEU A 17 8.19 -20.74 -26.03
N THR A 18 7.71 -19.50 -26.17
CA THR A 18 6.71 -18.95 -25.25
C THR A 18 5.49 -19.82 -25.23
N PHE A 19 4.86 -20.11 -26.37
CA PHE A 19 3.66 -20.95 -26.40
C PHE A 19 3.88 -22.38 -25.88
N ILE A 20 5.06 -22.97 -26.12
CA ILE A 20 5.40 -24.31 -25.63
C ILE A 20 5.60 -24.30 -24.11
N LEU A 21 6.38 -23.35 -23.59
CA LEU A 21 6.81 -23.31 -22.19
C LEU A 21 5.78 -22.70 -21.24
N THR A 22 4.70 -22.14 -21.78
CA THR A 22 3.56 -21.60 -21.02
C THR A 22 2.27 -22.38 -21.28
N TRP A 23 2.37 -23.58 -21.85
CA TRP A 23 1.20 -24.44 -22.09
C TRP A 23 0.42 -24.68 -20.78
N PRO A 24 -0.93 -24.63 -20.77
CA PRO A 24 -1.85 -24.57 -21.91
C PRO A 24 -2.31 -23.15 -22.31
N TRP A 25 -1.58 -22.10 -21.93
CA TRP A 25 -1.98 -20.71 -22.21
C TRP A 25 -2.28 -20.45 -23.70
N ALA A 26 -1.44 -20.98 -24.60
CA ALA A 26 -1.62 -20.83 -26.04
C ALA A 26 -2.98 -21.37 -26.55
N ALA A 27 -3.48 -22.46 -25.95
CA ALA A 27 -4.77 -23.04 -26.31
C ALA A 27 -5.97 -22.25 -25.78
N ASN A 28 -5.76 -21.46 -24.71
CA ASN A 28 -6.80 -20.68 -24.03
C ASN A 28 -6.56 -19.17 -24.17
N PHE A 29 -5.86 -18.74 -25.21
CA PHE A 29 -5.35 -17.37 -25.35
C PHE A 29 -6.43 -16.29 -25.41
N ALA A 30 -7.68 -16.64 -25.74
CA ALA A 30 -8.82 -15.71 -25.76
C ALA A 30 -9.75 -15.85 -24.55
N SER A 31 -9.60 -16.90 -23.75
CA SER A 31 -10.55 -17.29 -22.70
C SER A 31 -9.92 -17.47 -21.32
N ALA A 32 -8.60 -17.32 -21.19
CA ALA A 32 -7.91 -17.46 -19.92
C ALA A 32 -6.64 -16.59 -19.84
N PHE A 33 -6.17 -16.42 -18.61
CA PHE A 33 -5.01 -15.61 -18.23
C PHE A 33 -4.03 -16.44 -17.42
N PRO A 34 -2.70 -16.27 -17.55
CA PRO A 34 -1.76 -16.76 -16.54
C PRO A 34 -2.11 -16.19 -15.16
N GLY A 35 -2.37 -17.06 -14.19
CA GLY A 35 -2.86 -16.65 -12.86
C GLY A 35 -3.30 -17.82 -11.99
N SER A 36 -3.75 -17.53 -10.77
CA SER A 36 -4.18 -18.54 -9.79
C SER A 36 -5.51 -18.18 -9.11
N THR A 37 -6.50 -19.07 -9.22
CA THR A 37 -7.85 -18.87 -8.66
C THR A 37 -7.91 -18.90 -7.14
N THR A 38 -6.95 -19.57 -6.49
CA THR A 38 -6.87 -19.73 -5.02
C THR A 38 -5.90 -18.75 -4.35
N TRP A 39 -5.36 -17.78 -5.11
CA TRP A 39 -4.52 -16.71 -4.58
C TRP A 39 -5.29 -15.39 -4.47
N ALA A 40 -4.85 -14.32 -5.13
CA ALA A 40 -5.47 -13.01 -5.02
C ALA A 40 -6.19 -12.51 -6.28
N PHE A 41 -6.07 -13.23 -7.42
CA PHE A 41 -6.48 -12.74 -8.74
C PHE A 41 -5.82 -11.40 -9.13
N ASP A 42 -4.54 -11.21 -8.82
CA ASP A 42 -3.83 -9.96 -9.12
C ASP A 42 -3.80 -9.66 -10.63
N GLU A 43 -3.79 -10.70 -11.48
CA GLU A 43 -3.89 -10.54 -12.93
C GLU A 43 -5.16 -9.76 -13.34
N SER A 44 -6.27 -9.96 -12.62
CA SER A 44 -7.53 -9.28 -12.90
C SER A 44 -7.43 -7.76 -12.70
N THR A 45 -6.61 -7.31 -11.74
CA THR A 45 -6.33 -5.88 -11.54
C THR A 45 -5.60 -5.30 -12.75
N PHE A 46 -4.54 -5.96 -13.22
CA PHE A 46 -3.77 -5.46 -14.36
C PHE A 46 -4.58 -5.46 -15.66
N ILE A 47 -5.47 -6.43 -15.85
CA ILE A 47 -6.36 -6.47 -17.01
C ILE A 47 -7.42 -5.36 -16.92
N TRP A 48 -8.00 -5.16 -15.73
CA TRP A 48 -8.91 -4.04 -15.49
C TRP A 48 -8.23 -2.69 -15.77
N ASN A 49 -6.96 -2.51 -15.42
CA ASN A 49 -6.20 -1.29 -15.72
C ASN A 49 -6.14 -0.98 -17.21
N ILE A 50 -5.96 -1.98 -18.08
CA ILE A 50 -5.91 -1.79 -19.54
C ILE A 50 -7.25 -1.22 -20.05
N TRP A 51 -8.36 -1.83 -19.61
CA TRP A 51 -9.70 -1.34 -19.97
C TRP A 51 -9.99 0.03 -19.37
N ARG A 52 -9.67 0.22 -18.07
CA ARG A 52 -9.94 1.46 -17.34
C ARG A 52 -9.19 2.64 -17.93
N PHE A 53 -7.93 2.44 -18.31
CA PHE A 53 -7.12 3.44 -18.97
C PHE A 53 -7.79 3.94 -20.26
N LYS A 54 -8.26 3.00 -21.11
CA LYS A 54 -8.98 3.32 -22.34
C LYS A 54 -10.29 4.04 -22.03
N ARG A 55 -11.07 3.56 -21.06
CA ARG A 55 -12.36 4.16 -20.69
C ARG A 55 -12.19 5.60 -20.23
N ASN A 56 -11.32 5.84 -19.24
CA ASN A 56 -11.11 7.19 -18.72
C ASN A 56 -10.58 8.13 -19.81
N LEU A 57 -9.56 7.71 -20.55
CA LEU A 57 -8.88 8.56 -21.52
C LEU A 57 -9.71 8.83 -22.78
N LEU A 58 -10.37 7.80 -23.34
CA LEU A 58 -11.02 7.88 -24.65
C LEU A 58 -12.55 7.96 -24.59
N ASP A 59 -13.19 7.33 -23.60
CA ASP A 59 -14.67 7.30 -23.52
C ASP A 59 -15.21 8.43 -22.63
N LEU A 60 -14.54 8.70 -21.50
CA LEU A 60 -14.99 9.69 -20.51
C LEU A 60 -14.27 11.05 -20.63
N GLY A 61 -13.09 11.10 -21.23
CA GLY A 61 -12.28 12.32 -21.35
C GLY A 61 -11.75 12.85 -20.01
N VAL A 62 -11.58 11.97 -19.02
CA VAL A 62 -11.11 12.31 -17.67
C VAL A 62 -9.72 11.70 -17.41
N SER A 63 -9.08 12.11 -16.31
CA SER A 63 -7.79 11.55 -15.90
C SER A 63 -7.87 10.02 -15.76
N PRO A 64 -6.90 9.25 -16.31
CA PRO A 64 -6.82 7.81 -16.08
C PRO A 64 -6.40 7.45 -14.64
N LEU A 65 -6.02 8.44 -13.83
CA LEU A 65 -5.48 8.28 -12.49
C LEU A 65 -6.54 8.39 -11.37
N HIS A 66 -7.83 8.38 -11.69
CA HIS A 66 -8.91 8.45 -10.71
C HIS A 66 -10.14 7.65 -11.19
N THR A 67 -10.94 7.13 -10.26
CA THR A 67 -12.21 6.46 -10.56
C THR A 67 -13.21 6.64 -9.44
N ASN A 68 -14.49 6.85 -9.80
CA ASN A 68 -15.61 6.77 -8.85
C ASN A 68 -16.29 5.40 -8.86
N ASP A 69 -15.96 4.49 -9.79
CA ASP A 69 -16.75 3.27 -10.00
C ASP A 69 -16.36 2.10 -9.07
N ILE A 70 -15.32 2.25 -8.24
CA ILE A 70 -14.98 1.32 -7.16
C ILE A 70 -14.79 2.15 -5.88
N PHE A 71 -14.93 1.52 -4.71
CA PHE A 71 -15.03 2.27 -3.44
C PHE A 71 -16.16 3.32 -3.49
N TRP A 72 -17.26 3.01 -4.18
CA TRP A 72 -18.41 3.91 -4.24
C TRP A 72 -19.03 4.10 -2.84
N PRO A 73 -19.35 5.33 -2.41
CA PRO A 73 -19.39 6.58 -3.18
C PRO A 73 -18.13 7.44 -3.08
N LEU A 74 -17.10 7.00 -2.36
CA LEU A 74 -15.88 7.77 -2.14
C LEU A 74 -15.02 7.89 -3.39
N GLY A 75 -15.05 6.88 -4.27
CA GLY A 75 -14.06 6.74 -5.34
C GLY A 75 -12.65 6.50 -4.80
N ILE A 76 -11.67 6.40 -5.70
CA ILE A 76 -10.28 6.18 -5.33
C ILE A 76 -9.31 6.71 -6.39
N ASP A 77 -8.18 7.25 -5.93
CA ASP A 77 -7.07 7.64 -6.78
C ASP A 77 -6.23 6.43 -7.20
N LEU A 78 -5.92 6.39 -8.49
CA LEU A 78 -5.14 5.32 -9.12
C LEU A 78 -3.65 5.69 -9.29
N THR A 79 -3.22 6.83 -8.74
CA THR A 79 -1.84 7.35 -8.85
C THR A 79 -0.79 6.38 -8.32
N LEU A 80 -1.06 5.70 -7.19
CA LEU A 80 -0.16 4.71 -6.58
C LEU A 80 -0.70 3.27 -6.70
N TYR A 81 -1.54 3.00 -7.72
CA TYR A 81 -2.29 1.75 -7.89
C TYR A 81 -1.53 0.60 -8.59
N THR A 82 -0.20 0.64 -8.65
CA THR A 82 0.60 -0.31 -9.47
C THR A 82 -0.01 -0.48 -10.88
N TYR A 83 -0.26 0.64 -11.56
CA TYR A 83 -1.12 0.71 -12.74
C TYR A 83 -0.64 -0.15 -13.93
N ASN A 84 0.67 -0.35 -14.07
CA ASN A 84 1.30 -0.94 -15.25
C ASN A 84 0.94 -0.19 -16.55
N PHE A 85 1.34 1.10 -16.60
CA PHE A 85 1.06 1.99 -17.74
C PHE A 85 1.62 1.47 -19.06
N LEU A 86 2.74 0.75 -19.03
CA LEU A 86 3.29 0.16 -20.25
C LEU A 86 2.29 -0.78 -20.91
N ASN A 87 1.72 -1.71 -20.15
CA ASN A 87 0.77 -2.68 -20.69
C ASN A 87 -0.55 -2.02 -21.10
N ALA A 88 -1.00 -1.01 -20.36
CA ALA A 88 -2.16 -0.21 -20.76
C ALA A 88 -1.93 0.51 -22.11
N LEU A 89 -0.75 1.13 -22.30
CA LEU A 89 -0.37 1.82 -23.55
C LEU A 89 -0.22 0.86 -24.73
N LEU A 90 0.37 -0.33 -24.52
CA LEU A 90 0.50 -1.35 -25.55
C LEU A 90 -0.85 -2.00 -25.89
N GLY A 91 -1.72 -2.16 -24.89
CA GLY A 91 -3.06 -2.73 -25.04
C GLY A 91 -4.06 -1.79 -25.72
N LEU A 92 -3.89 -0.47 -25.55
CA LEU A 92 -4.80 0.55 -26.10
C LEU A 92 -5.10 0.40 -27.60
N PRO A 93 -4.12 0.29 -28.52
CA PRO A 93 -4.42 0.09 -29.94
C PRO A 93 -5.03 -1.29 -30.23
N LEU A 94 -4.77 -2.30 -29.39
CA LEU A 94 -5.30 -3.65 -29.56
C LEU A 94 -6.79 -3.71 -29.22
N LEU A 95 -7.22 -2.96 -28.19
CA LEU A 95 -8.62 -2.86 -27.78
C LEU A 95 -9.55 -2.31 -28.88
N LEU A 96 -9.01 -1.72 -29.95
CA LEU A 96 -9.79 -1.27 -31.10
C LEU A 96 -10.21 -2.41 -32.03
N GLY A 97 -9.54 -3.57 -31.97
CA GLY A 97 -9.75 -4.66 -32.92
C GLY A 97 -9.91 -6.05 -32.29
N VAL A 98 -9.57 -6.22 -31.01
CA VAL A 98 -9.69 -7.51 -30.31
C VAL A 98 -10.30 -7.32 -28.92
N SER A 99 -10.79 -8.42 -28.35
CA SER A 99 -11.33 -8.45 -26.98
C SER A 99 -10.25 -8.15 -25.93
N LEU A 100 -10.66 -7.62 -24.77
CA LEU A 100 -9.77 -7.34 -23.64
C LEU A 100 -8.86 -8.52 -23.24
N PRO A 101 -9.33 -9.79 -23.19
CA PRO A 101 -8.46 -10.91 -22.86
C PRO A 101 -7.30 -11.09 -23.85
N ILE A 102 -7.60 -11.03 -25.14
CA ILE A 102 -6.61 -11.12 -26.22
C ILE A 102 -5.62 -9.95 -26.14
N ALA A 103 -6.11 -8.72 -25.93
CA ALA A 103 -5.26 -7.54 -25.82
C ALA A 103 -4.23 -7.69 -24.68
N SER A 104 -4.68 -8.10 -23.48
CA SER A 104 -3.80 -8.36 -22.34
C SER A 104 -2.83 -9.51 -22.61
N ASN A 105 -3.31 -10.63 -23.16
CA ASN A 105 -2.45 -11.78 -23.45
C ASN A 105 -1.37 -11.45 -24.50
N VAL A 106 -1.65 -10.55 -25.45
CA VAL A 106 -0.66 -10.05 -26.40
C VAL A 106 0.42 -9.22 -25.69
N THR A 107 0.09 -8.38 -24.70
CA THR A 107 1.14 -7.62 -23.98
C THR A 107 2.06 -8.56 -23.20
N ILE A 108 1.51 -9.61 -22.57
CA ILE A 108 2.32 -10.63 -21.89
C ILE A 108 3.16 -11.44 -22.89
N LEU A 109 2.61 -11.79 -24.06
CA LEU A 109 3.35 -12.49 -25.11
C LEU A 109 4.54 -11.65 -25.59
N LEU A 110 4.31 -10.36 -25.82
CA LEU A 110 5.36 -9.40 -26.18
C LEU A 110 6.43 -9.33 -25.09
N ALA A 111 6.03 -9.33 -23.81
CA ALA A 111 6.95 -9.34 -22.70
C ALA A 111 7.93 -10.53 -22.78
N TYR A 112 7.44 -11.76 -22.98
CA TYR A 112 8.31 -12.94 -23.11
C TYR A 112 9.25 -12.85 -24.33
N VAL A 113 8.68 -12.55 -25.50
CA VAL A 113 9.41 -12.55 -26.77
C VAL A 113 10.48 -11.44 -26.80
N LEU A 114 10.13 -10.24 -26.34
CA LEU A 114 11.03 -9.09 -26.36
C LEU A 114 12.08 -9.16 -25.25
N SER A 115 11.82 -9.75 -24.08
CA SER A 115 12.88 -10.06 -23.10
C SER A 115 13.95 -10.98 -23.72
N GLY A 116 13.53 -12.06 -24.39
CA GLY A 116 14.46 -12.99 -25.03
C GLY A 116 15.22 -12.34 -26.18
N TYR A 117 14.52 -11.58 -27.03
CA TYR A 117 15.13 -10.90 -28.17
C TYR A 117 16.07 -9.76 -27.75
N GLY A 118 15.68 -8.95 -26.76
CA GLY A 118 16.52 -7.89 -26.19
C GLY A 118 17.81 -8.44 -25.60
N THR A 119 17.71 -9.53 -24.83
CA THR A 119 18.89 -10.22 -24.26
C THR A 119 19.75 -10.86 -25.35
N TYR A 120 19.14 -11.44 -26.38
CA TYR A 120 19.87 -11.92 -27.57
C TYR A 120 20.70 -10.79 -28.21
N LEU A 121 20.11 -9.60 -28.42
CA LEU A 121 20.83 -8.46 -28.99
C LEU A 121 21.94 -7.96 -28.06
N LEU A 122 21.68 -7.89 -26.76
CA LEU A 122 22.66 -7.53 -25.73
C LEU A 122 23.87 -8.46 -25.78
N ILE A 123 23.64 -9.77 -25.66
CA ILE A 123 24.71 -10.77 -25.66
C ILE A 123 25.46 -10.76 -26.98
N LEU A 124 24.75 -10.72 -28.12
CA LEU A 124 25.39 -10.66 -29.44
C LEU A 124 26.35 -9.46 -29.59
N TYR A 125 26.01 -8.32 -28.98
CA TYR A 125 26.86 -7.13 -28.92
C TYR A 125 28.06 -7.30 -27.98
N LEU A 126 27.90 -8.00 -26.85
CA LEU A 126 28.97 -8.27 -25.88
C LEU A 126 29.98 -9.32 -26.37
N LEU A 127 29.51 -10.33 -27.10
CA LEU A 127 30.37 -11.44 -27.52
C LEU A 127 31.49 -11.00 -28.49
N PRO A 128 32.68 -11.65 -28.43
CA PRO A 128 33.81 -11.37 -29.31
C PRO A 128 33.42 -11.42 -30.80
N LYS A 129 33.89 -10.45 -31.60
CA LYS A 129 33.50 -10.34 -33.02
C LYS A 129 34.15 -11.40 -33.92
N ASP A 130 35.29 -11.93 -33.48
CA ASP A 130 36.13 -12.96 -34.10
C ASP A 130 35.55 -14.38 -34.01
N ALA A 131 34.62 -14.63 -33.08
CA ALA A 131 33.93 -15.91 -32.99
C ALA A 131 33.00 -16.15 -34.21
N ALA A 132 32.88 -17.41 -34.62
CA ALA A 132 32.05 -17.80 -35.77
C ALA A 132 30.60 -17.32 -35.60
N ARG A 133 30.02 -16.76 -36.67
CA ARG A 133 28.69 -16.12 -36.63
C ARG A 133 27.61 -17.04 -36.03
N LEU A 134 27.55 -18.29 -36.45
CA LEU A 134 26.55 -19.25 -35.97
C LEU A 134 26.71 -19.55 -34.47
N VAL A 135 27.95 -19.68 -33.99
CA VAL A 135 28.25 -19.89 -32.57
C VAL A 135 27.85 -18.67 -31.74
N ARG A 136 28.16 -17.46 -32.21
CA ARG A 136 27.73 -16.23 -31.54
C ARG A 136 26.22 -16.10 -31.47
N GLN A 137 25.52 -16.45 -32.55
CA GLN A 137 24.06 -16.42 -32.61
C GLN A 137 23.46 -17.48 -31.68
N GLY A 138 23.99 -18.70 -31.66
CA GLY A 138 23.55 -19.76 -30.74
C GLY A 138 23.76 -19.39 -29.27
N ALA A 139 24.95 -18.89 -28.92
CA ALA A 139 25.25 -18.41 -27.57
C ALA A 139 24.33 -17.27 -27.11
N ALA A 140 24.07 -16.29 -27.98
CA ALA A 140 23.13 -15.22 -27.70
C ALA A 140 21.68 -15.72 -27.58
N PHE A 141 21.30 -16.73 -28.38
CA PHE A 141 19.96 -17.32 -28.35
C PHE A 141 19.72 -18.08 -27.04
N VAL A 142 20.66 -18.91 -26.60
CA VAL A 142 20.53 -19.63 -25.32
C VAL A 142 20.43 -18.63 -24.16
N GLY A 143 21.29 -17.62 -24.12
CA GLY A 143 21.24 -16.59 -23.06
C GLY A 143 19.92 -15.81 -23.06
N GLY A 144 19.39 -15.45 -24.23
CA GLY A 144 18.08 -14.81 -24.31
C GLY A 144 16.93 -15.73 -23.89
N ALA A 145 17.00 -17.02 -24.23
CA ALA A 145 16.02 -18.01 -23.79
C ALA A 145 16.01 -18.15 -22.26
N ILE A 146 17.18 -18.20 -21.61
CA ILE A 146 17.30 -18.22 -20.14
C ILE A 146 16.57 -17.03 -19.54
N TYR A 147 16.84 -15.80 -20.00
CA TYR A 147 16.20 -14.61 -19.43
C TYR A 147 14.69 -14.57 -19.65
N ALA A 148 14.23 -15.00 -20.84
CA ALA A 148 12.81 -14.99 -21.17
C ALA A 148 12.00 -15.96 -20.29
N PHE A 149 12.58 -17.09 -19.90
CA PHE A 149 11.89 -18.24 -19.29
C PHE A 149 12.47 -18.66 -17.94
N LEU A 150 12.94 -17.71 -17.12
CA LEU A 150 13.28 -17.99 -15.73
C LEU A 150 12.04 -18.48 -14.96
N ALA A 151 12.22 -19.47 -14.08
CA ALA A 151 11.15 -19.99 -13.23
C ALA A 151 10.53 -18.90 -12.35
N SER A 152 11.33 -17.91 -11.90
CA SER A 152 10.80 -16.75 -11.17
C SER A 152 9.76 -15.97 -11.97
N ARG A 153 9.96 -15.83 -13.28
CA ARG A 153 8.99 -15.16 -14.16
C ARG A 153 7.70 -15.98 -14.30
N ALA A 154 7.82 -17.31 -14.37
CA ALA A 154 6.65 -18.18 -14.38
C ALA A 154 5.87 -18.12 -13.06
N ILE A 155 6.57 -18.05 -11.91
CA ILE A 155 5.95 -17.80 -10.60
C ILE A 155 5.22 -16.45 -10.58
N PHE A 156 5.85 -15.38 -11.05
CA PHE A 156 5.18 -14.07 -11.14
C PHE A 156 3.95 -14.10 -12.06
N ALA A 157 4.01 -14.82 -13.18
CA ALA A 157 2.87 -14.99 -14.06
C ALA A 157 1.74 -15.82 -13.40
N ALA A 158 2.09 -16.90 -12.71
CA ALA A 158 1.12 -17.74 -11.98
C ALA A 158 0.47 -16.99 -10.81
N LEU A 159 1.19 -16.07 -10.15
CA LEU A 159 0.64 -15.21 -9.10
C LEU A 159 -0.13 -13.99 -9.65
N GLY A 160 -0.07 -13.73 -10.96
CA GLY A 160 -0.75 -12.61 -11.60
C GLY A 160 0.00 -11.27 -11.55
N HIS A 161 1.28 -11.24 -11.15
CA HIS A 161 2.11 -10.03 -11.05
C HIS A 161 2.64 -9.56 -12.43
N TYR A 162 1.74 -9.05 -13.28
CA TYR A 162 2.06 -8.72 -14.69
C TYR A 162 2.99 -7.53 -14.85
N ASP A 163 3.00 -6.59 -13.91
CA ASP A 163 4.02 -5.54 -13.76
C ASP A 163 5.44 -6.14 -13.75
N ILE A 164 5.67 -7.18 -12.94
CA ILE A 164 6.97 -7.84 -12.81
C ILE A 164 7.25 -8.79 -13.97
N VAL A 165 6.23 -9.35 -14.62
CA VAL A 165 6.43 -10.12 -15.87
C VAL A 165 6.93 -9.21 -17.01
N SER A 166 6.59 -7.91 -17.01
CA SER A 166 6.85 -6.95 -18.10
C SER A 166 8.30 -6.41 -18.11
N THR A 167 9.28 -7.33 -18.24
CA THR A 167 10.73 -7.06 -18.15
C THR A 167 11.39 -6.77 -19.50
N GLU A 168 10.63 -6.73 -20.60
CA GLU A 168 11.14 -6.80 -21.96
C GLU A 168 12.13 -5.70 -22.33
N PHE A 169 12.00 -4.51 -21.73
CA PHE A 169 12.82 -3.36 -22.07
C PHE A 169 14.12 -3.25 -21.25
N ILE A 170 14.29 -4.04 -20.19
CA ILE A 170 15.51 -4.04 -19.35
C ILE A 170 16.76 -4.44 -20.17
N PRO A 171 16.74 -5.49 -21.01
CA PRO A 171 17.90 -5.84 -21.83
C PRO A 171 18.22 -4.78 -22.90
N PHE A 172 17.20 -4.10 -23.45
CA PHE A 172 17.41 -3.00 -24.41
C PHE A 172 18.03 -1.79 -23.73
N PHE A 173 17.57 -1.44 -22.52
CA PHE A 173 18.24 -0.45 -21.69
C PHE A 173 19.71 -0.84 -21.49
N ALA A 174 20.01 -2.05 -21.03
CA ALA A 174 21.39 -2.49 -20.78
C ALA A 174 22.25 -2.42 -22.06
N LEU A 175 21.72 -2.82 -23.20
CA LEU A 175 22.41 -2.73 -24.50
C LEU A 175 22.76 -1.29 -24.85
N PHE A 176 21.78 -0.38 -24.84
CA PHE A 176 22.01 1.01 -25.22
C PHE A 176 22.77 1.81 -24.15
N PHE A 177 22.65 1.43 -22.89
CA PHE A 177 23.46 1.95 -21.80
C PHE A 177 24.95 1.64 -22.01
N ILE A 178 25.30 0.37 -22.24
CA ILE A 178 26.70 -0.03 -22.51
C ILE A 178 27.22 0.62 -23.80
N LYS A 179 26.38 0.76 -24.83
CA LYS A 179 26.75 1.53 -26.02
C LYS A 179 27.00 3.00 -25.73
N SER A 180 26.26 3.62 -24.81
CA SER A 180 26.49 5.01 -24.38
C SER A 180 27.82 5.18 -23.64
N LEU A 181 28.28 4.14 -22.95
CA LEU A 181 29.61 4.12 -22.34
C LEU A 181 30.71 4.01 -23.40
N ARG A 182 30.52 3.14 -24.41
CA ARG A 182 31.58 2.73 -25.36
C ARG A 182 31.64 3.53 -26.67
N GLU A 183 30.51 4.07 -27.12
CA GLU A 183 30.35 4.70 -28.44
C GLU A 183 30.06 6.21 -28.27
N PRO A 184 30.66 7.09 -29.09
CA PRO A 184 30.36 8.52 -29.05
C PRO A 184 28.96 8.83 -29.62
N GLY A 185 28.40 9.99 -29.22
CA GLY A 185 27.15 10.53 -29.73
C GLY A 185 25.94 10.37 -28.81
N PHE A 186 24.81 10.97 -29.20
CA PHE A 186 23.60 11.08 -28.38
C PHE A 186 22.53 10.03 -28.67
N LYS A 187 22.63 9.30 -29.79
CA LYS A 187 21.64 8.28 -30.16
C LYS A 187 21.46 7.20 -29.09
N ASN A 188 22.57 6.64 -28.61
CA ASN A 188 22.54 5.56 -27.62
C ASN A 188 22.01 6.02 -26.25
N PRO A 189 22.42 7.16 -25.68
CA PRO A 189 21.87 7.59 -24.39
C PRO A 189 20.39 7.99 -24.49
N ILE A 190 19.95 8.56 -25.62
CA ILE A 190 18.51 8.82 -25.85
C ILE A 190 17.73 7.50 -25.89
N LEU A 191 18.18 6.50 -26.66
CA LEU A 191 17.53 5.18 -26.70
C LEU A 191 17.54 4.49 -25.33
N ALA A 192 18.64 4.57 -24.58
CA ALA A 192 18.69 4.08 -23.22
C ALA A 192 17.69 4.80 -22.30
N GLY A 193 17.53 6.12 -22.45
CA GLY A 193 16.55 6.90 -21.70
C GLY A 193 15.11 6.54 -22.04
N ILE A 194 14.81 6.27 -23.32
CA ILE A 194 13.51 5.75 -23.76
C ILE A 194 13.23 4.39 -23.11
N PHE A 195 14.16 3.43 -23.20
CA PHE A 195 13.95 2.12 -22.58
C PHE A 195 13.89 2.18 -21.06
N ALA A 196 14.60 3.11 -20.42
CA ALA A 196 14.47 3.37 -18.99
C ALA A 196 13.07 3.88 -18.63
N ALA A 197 12.53 4.83 -19.40
CA ALA A 197 11.15 5.30 -19.21
C ALA A 197 10.12 4.18 -19.42
N LEU A 198 10.30 3.33 -20.43
CA LEU A 198 9.41 2.17 -20.65
C LEU A 198 9.48 1.18 -19.48
N CYS A 199 10.66 0.97 -18.88
CA CYS A 199 10.78 0.16 -17.66
C CYS A 199 10.05 0.82 -16.48
N LEU A 200 10.19 2.14 -16.28
CA LEU A 200 9.48 2.88 -15.22
C LEU A 200 7.96 2.89 -15.40
N LEU A 201 7.48 2.87 -16.66
CA LEU A 201 6.06 2.75 -16.99
C LEU A 201 5.52 1.33 -16.77
N ALA A 202 6.37 0.30 -16.85
CA ALA A 202 6.00 -1.06 -16.49
C ALA A 202 5.92 -1.21 -14.96
N GLU A 203 7.00 -0.82 -14.27
CA GLU A 203 7.12 -0.90 -12.81
C GLU A 203 8.20 0.07 -12.30
N MET A 204 7.86 0.90 -11.31
CA MET A 204 8.77 1.90 -10.72
C MET A 204 10.01 1.26 -10.08
N ILE A 205 9.87 0.07 -9.47
CA ILE A 205 10.97 -0.68 -8.88
C ILE A 205 12.06 -1.00 -9.92
N PHE A 206 11.72 -1.12 -11.20
CA PHE A 206 12.74 -1.33 -12.23
C PHE A 206 13.72 -0.15 -12.31
N GLY A 207 13.31 1.07 -11.96
CA GLY A 207 14.22 2.22 -11.84
C GLY A 207 15.39 1.95 -10.89
N VAL A 208 15.14 1.28 -9.76
CA VAL A 208 16.17 0.87 -8.80
C VAL A 208 17.08 -0.19 -9.42
N PHE A 209 16.52 -1.16 -10.14
CA PHE A 209 17.32 -2.20 -10.83
C PHE A 209 18.24 -1.59 -11.88
N LEU A 210 17.71 -0.67 -12.71
CA LEU A 210 18.47 0.03 -13.74
C LEU A 210 19.56 0.91 -13.14
N LEU A 211 19.30 1.58 -12.02
CA LEU A 211 20.28 2.38 -11.29
C LEU A 211 21.47 1.52 -10.85
N PHE A 212 21.23 0.45 -10.09
CA PHE A 212 22.31 -0.42 -9.61
C PHE A 212 23.05 -1.12 -10.76
N LEU A 213 22.33 -1.62 -11.76
CA LEU A 213 22.96 -2.21 -12.94
C LEU A 213 23.84 -1.18 -13.67
N GLY A 214 23.34 0.05 -13.84
CA GLY A 214 24.06 1.16 -14.45
C GLY A 214 25.34 1.51 -13.70
N LEU A 215 25.28 1.62 -12.36
CA LEU A 215 26.44 1.88 -11.51
C LEU A 215 27.51 0.78 -11.64
N ILE A 216 27.10 -0.49 -11.63
CA ILE A 216 28.01 -1.64 -11.76
C ILE A 216 28.67 -1.64 -13.14
N LEU A 217 27.91 -1.36 -14.20
CA LEU A 217 28.42 -1.29 -15.57
C LEU A 217 29.36 -0.09 -15.78
N ILE A 218 29.07 1.07 -15.18
CA ILE A 218 29.97 2.24 -15.16
C ILE A 218 31.27 1.87 -14.45
N ALA A 219 31.21 1.30 -13.25
CA ALA A 219 32.40 0.90 -12.50
C ALA A 219 33.25 -0.11 -13.29
N GLY A 220 32.61 -1.11 -13.89
CA GLY A 220 33.28 -2.09 -14.75
C GLY A 220 33.94 -1.46 -15.97
N HIS A 221 33.29 -0.48 -16.60
CA HIS A 221 33.84 0.26 -17.74
C HIS A 221 35.06 1.10 -17.33
N LEU A 222 34.98 1.86 -16.24
CA LEU A 222 36.09 2.68 -15.74
C LEU A 222 37.32 1.84 -15.36
N ILE A 223 37.11 0.67 -14.75
CA ILE A 223 38.20 -0.27 -14.43
C ILE A 223 38.88 -0.79 -15.71
N GLN A 224 38.09 -1.11 -16.75
CA GLN A 224 38.64 -1.56 -18.03
C GLN A 224 39.42 -0.45 -18.75
N GLU A 225 38.92 0.80 -18.72
CA GLU A 225 39.60 1.94 -19.31
C GLU A 225 40.94 2.25 -18.62
N LYS A 226 40.97 2.26 -17.28
CA LYS A 226 42.20 2.50 -16.50
C LYS A 226 43.31 1.50 -16.83
N ASN A 227 42.95 0.26 -17.14
CA ASN A 227 43.90 -0.79 -17.51
C ASN A 227 44.35 -0.71 -18.98
N ALA A 228 43.59 -0.04 -19.85
CA ALA A 228 43.82 -0.02 -21.29
C ALA A 228 44.59 1.21 -21.79
N ASN A 229 44.55 2.36 -21.09
CA ASN A 229 45.12 3.61 -21.60
C ASN A 229 45.80 4.47 -20.52
N LYS A 230 47.11 4.73 -20.66
CA LYS A 230 47.90 5.65 -19.81
C LYS A 230 48.05 7.09 -20.35
N ASN A 231 47.66 7.36 -21.61
CA ASN A 231 48.13 8.55 -22.36
C ASN A 231 47.03 9.48 -22.95
N SER A 232 45.83 9.60 -22.35
CA SER A 232 44.82 10.59 -22.81
C SER A 232 44.35 11.50 -21.69
N SER A 233 44.02 12.77 -21.99
CA SER A 233 43.48 13.71 -21.00
C SER A 233 42.12 13.21 -20.49
N LEU A 234 42.13 12.72 -19.25
CA LEU A 234 40.98 12.09 -18.58
C LEU A 234 39.76 13.04 -18.53
N VAL A 235 40.01 14.35 -18.40
CA VAL A 235 39.00 15.39 -18.17
C VAL A 235 37.98 15.51 -19.32
N THR A 236 38.41 15.61 -20.59
CA THR A 236 37.52 15.79 -21.75
C THR A 236 36.65 14.57 -22.04
N ARG A 237 37.16 13.37 -21.70
CA ARG A 237 36.44 12.10 -21.91
C ARG A 237 35.34 11.90 -20.87
N HIS A 238 35.66 12.15 -19.60
CA HIS A 238 34.69 12.02 -18.49
C HIS A 238 33.59 13.09 -18.57
N SER A 239 33.89 14.32 -18.98
CA SER A 239 32.86 15.35 -19.20
C SER A 239 31.88 14.96 -20.31
N SER A 240 32.37 14.38 -21.41
CA SER A 240 31.50 13.88 -22.49
C SER A 240 30.61 12.72 -22.03
N LEU A 241 31.08 11.87 -21.10
CA LEU A 241 30.30 10.77 -20.55
C LEU A 241 29.19 11.28 -19.63
N VAL A 242 29.48 12.24 -18.76
CA VAL A 242 28.48 12.87 -17.87
C VAL A 242 27.37 13.50 -18.71
N ILE A 243 27.69 14.23 -19.77
CA ILE A 243 26.68 14.83 -20.66
C ILE A 243 25.80 13.75 -21.31
N ARG A 244 26.38 12.61 -21.72
CA ARG A 244 25.59 11.48 -22.26
C ARG A 244 24.67 10.86 -21.21
N LEU A 245 25.13 10.71 -19.96
CA LEU A 245 24.31 10.18 -18.86
C LEU A 245 23.21 11.17 -18.46
N LEU A 246 23.48 12.48 -18.48
CA LEU A 246 22.46 13.52 -18.28
C LEU A 246 21.40 13.49 -19.39
N ALA A 247 21.80 13.30 -20.66
CA ALA A 247 20.86 13.17 -21.76
C ALA A 247 19.96 11.94 -21.61
N LEU A 248 20.50 10.81 -21.13
CA LEU A 248 19.72 9.63 -20.78
C LEU A 248 18.70 9.95 -19.67
N GLY A 249 19.17 10.51 -18.55
CA GLY A 249 18.31 10.86 -17.42
C GLY A 249 17.21 11.85 -17.79
N ALA A 250 17.54 12.89 -18.55
CA ALA A 250 16.58 13.87 -19.05
C ALA A 250 15.54 13.24 -19.99
N THR A 251 15.96 12.34 -20.88
CA THR A 251 15.03 11.62 -21.78
C THR A 251 14.07 10.74 -20.97
N ALA A 252 14.58 10.01 -19.97
CA ALA A 252 13.75 9.16 -19.12
C ALA A 252 12.75 9.98 -18.30
N ALA A 253 13.22 11.06 -17.66
CA ALA A 253 12.40 11.97 -16.86
C ALA A 253 11.32 12.65 -17.70
N LEU A 254 11.64 13.10 -18.93
CA LEU A 254 10.67 13.77 -19.80
C LEU A 254 9.53 12.85 -20.23
N ILE A 255 9.83 11.59 -20.59
CA ILE A 255 8.81 10.63 -21.03
C ILE A 255 7.95 10.16 -19.84
N TRP A 256 8.56 9.98 -18.67
CA TRP A 256 7.86 9.53 -17.47
C TRP A 256 7.16 10.69 -16.70
N LEU A 257 7.38 11.93 -17.12
CA LEU A 257 6.88 13.14 -16.45
C LEU A 257 5.36 13.13 -16.15
N PRO A 258 4.47 12.69 -17.07
CA PRO A 258 3.02 12.67 -16.81
C PRO A 258 2.61 11.76 -15.66
N VAL A 259 3.40 10.73 -15.34
CA VAL A 259 3.18 9.80 -14.23
C VAL A 259 3.94 10.27 -12.98
N MET A 260 5.15 10.80 -13.16
CA MET A 260 5.99 11.27 -12.06
C MET A 260 5.35 12.44 -11.29
N LEU A 261 4.75 13.42 -11.97
CA LEU A 261 4.22 14.62 -11.31
C LEU A 261 3.05 14.31 -10.36
N PRO A 262 2.01 13.54 -10.75
CA PRO A 262 0.96 13.13 -9.82
C PRO A 262 1.50 12.34 -8.62
N ILE A 263 2.46 11.44 -8.84
CA ILE A 263 3.06 10.66 -7.76
C ILE A 263 3.80 11.55 -6.76
N LEU A 264 4.60 12.50 -7.24
CA LEU A 264 5.32 13.44 -6.37
C LEU A 264 4.34 14.31 -5.56
N ARG A 265 3.22 14.73 -6.16
CA ARG A 265 2.16 15.48 -5.45
C ARG A 265 1.50 14.62 -4.37
N ALA A 266 1.17 13.37 -4.69
CA ALA A 266 0.59 12.43 -3.75
C ALA A 266 1.48 12.23 -2.51
N PHE A 267 2.80 12.09 -2.69
CA PHE A 267 3.76 12.00 -1.57
C PHE A 267 3.90 13.27 -0.73
N THR A 268 3.47 14.44 -1.23
CA THR A 268 3.47 15.69 -0.45
C THR A 268 2.15 15.97 0.26
N GLN A 269 1.07 15.31 -0.13
CA GLN A 269 -0.30 15.60 0.32
C GLN A 269 -0.84 14.53 1.26
N GLU A 270 -0.38 13.28 1.13
CA GLU A 270 -0.91 12.15 1.88
C GLU A 270 0.21 11.32 2.51
N ASP A 271 -0.08 10.71 3.66
CA ASP A 271 0.86 9.79 4.31
C ASP A 271 0.80 8.40 3.67
N PHE A 272 1.64 8.21 2.66
CA PHE A 272 1.89 6.91 2.04
C PHE A 272 3.19 6.25 2.55
N ALA A 273 3.71 6.68 3.69
CA ALA A 273 4.94 6.11 4.24
C ALA A 273 4.76 4.62 4.53
N LEU A 274 5.82 3.85 4.27
CA LEU A 274 5.86 2.45 4.70
C LEU A 274 6.03 2.41 6.21
N THR A 275 5.10 1.77 6.90
CA THR A 275 5.27 1.46 8.31
C THR A 275 6.28 0.32 8.46
N GLY A 276 7.34 0.57 9.24
CA GLY A 276 8.43 -0.38 9.47
C GLY A 276 9.06 -0.90 8.18
N TRP A 277 9.30 -2.21 8.11
CA TRP A 277 9.97 -2.86 6.97
C TRP A 277 9.01 -3.36 5.87
N GLY A 278 7.70 -3.10 5.99
CA GLY A 278 6.72 -3.48 4.97
C GLY A 278 6.78 -4.95 4.55
N GLU A 279 6.88 -5.89 5.50
CA GLU A 279 7.02 -7.34 5.24
C GLU A 279 8.27 -7.75 4.42
N SER A 280 9.29 -6.90 4.29
CA SER A 280 10.49 -7.20 3.47
C SER A 280 11.13 -8.55 3.75
N LEU A 281 11.11 -8.99 5.01
CA LEU A 281 11.63 -10.30 5.41
C LEU A 281 10.82 -11.45 4.79
N LYS A 282 9.49 -11.43 4.91
CA LYS A 282 8.59 -12.44 4.34
C LYS A 282 8.73 -12.55 2.82
N LEU A 283 8.99 -11.42 2.16
CA LEU A 283 9.12 -11.28 0.71
C LEU A 283 10.55 -11.46 0.18
N SER A 284 11.46 -11.97 1.02
CA SER A 284 12.84 -12.29 0.65
C SER A 284 12.96 -13.71 0.10
N ALA A 285 13.94 -13.95 -0.74
CA ALA A 285 14.32 -15.30 -1.13
C ALA A 285 15.02 -16.03 0.02
N ASP A 286 14.71 -17.31 0.17
CA ASP A 286 15.48 -18.22 1.02
C ASP A 286 16.76 -18.66 0.30
N LEU A 287 17.87 -18.81 1.03
CA LEU A 287 19.14 -19.26 0.44
C LEU A 287 19.02 -20.67 -0.18
N LEU A 288 18.27 -21.58 0.45
CA LEU A 288 18.00 -22.91 -0.11
C LEU A 288 17.03 -22.84 -1.29
N GLY A 289 16.16 -21.82 -1.33
CA GLY A 289 15.24 -21.56 -2.43
C GLY A 289 15.94 -21.44 -3.79
N TRP A 290 17.13 -20.80 -3.81
CA TRP A 290 17.96 -20.66 -5.01
C TRP A 290 18.28 -21.98 -5.72
N PHE A 291 18.34 -23.06 -4.97
CA PHE A 291 18.73 -24.39 -5.44
C PHE A 291 17.60 -25.41 -5.34
N THR A 292 16.39 -24.97 -4.99
CA THR A 292 15.20 -25.82 -4.89
C THR A 292 14.28 -25.51 -6.07
N PRO A 293 13.92 -26.50 -6.92
CA PRO A 293 12.97 -26.28 -8.00
C PRO A 293 11.66 -25.67 -7.50
N THR A 294 11.01 -24.88 -8.35
CA THR A 294 9.73 -24.25 -7.98
C THR A 294 8.61 -25.28 -7.94
N ALA A 295 7.55 -24.98 -7.19
CA ALA A 295 6.36 -25.85 -7.13
C ALA A 295 5.67 -26.03 -8.50
N LEU A 296 5.95 -25.17 -9.49
CA LEU A 296 5.41 -25.29 -10.85
C LEU A 296 6.13 -26.34 -11.72
N HIS A 297 7.25 -26.89 -11.26
CA HIS A 297 8.04 -27.82 -12.09
C HIS A 297 7.32 -29.17 -12.27
N PRO A 298 7.12 -29.68 -13.50
CA PRO A 298 6.29 -30.88 -13.75
C PRO A 298 6.75 -32.17 -13.07
N LEU A 299 8.06 -32.29 -12.81
CA LEU A 299 8.66 -33.52 -12.26
C LEU A 299 9.12 -33.39 -10.80
N TRP A 300 9.31 -32.16 -10.33
CA TRP A 300 9.97 -31.86 -9.05
C TRP A 300 9.17 -30.88 -8.19
N GLY A 301 8.13 -30.27 -8.75
CA GLY A 301 7.22 -29.38 -8.05
C GLY A 301 6.16 -30.16 -7.28
N ASP A 302 5.40 -29.42 -6.49
CA ASP A 302 4.26 -29.91 -5.72
C ASP A 302 2.96 -29.47 -6.40
N ASP A 303 1.82 -29.91 -5.88
CA ASP A 303 0.54 -29.32 -6.27
C ASP A 303 0.52 -27.81 -5.96
N TRP A 304 0.33 -26.98 -7.00
CA TRP A 304 0.45 -25.52 -6.90
C TRP A 304 -0.56 -24.93 -5.90
N VAL A 305 -1.80 -25.42 -5.90
CA VAL A 305 -2.85 -24.96 -4.98
C VAL A 305 -2.48 -25.30 -3.54
N THR A 306 -2.02 -26.52 -3.30
CA THR A 306 -1.53 -26.96 -1.98
C THR A 306 -0.35 -26.10 -1.52
N ARG A 307 0.59 -25.77 -2.40
CA ARG A 307 1.73 -24.90 -2.05
C ARG A 307 1.28 -23.49 -1.67
N LEU A 308 0.35 -22.90 -2.43
CA LEU A 308 -0.22 -21.58 -2.10
C LEU A 308 -0.86 -21.59 -0.71
N ARG A 309 -1.63 -22.64 -0.39
CA ARG A 309 -2.22 -22.82 0.93
C ARG A 309 -1.16 -22.91 2.03
N GLN A 310 -0.13 -23.73 1.84
CA GLN A 310 0.93 -23.88 2.83
C GLN A 310 1.59 -22.54 3.16
N VAL A 311 1.75 -21.65 2.16
CA VAL A 311 2.29 -20.30 2.38
C VAL A 311 1.31 -19.43 3.19
N GLN A 312 0.01 -19.47 2.88
CA GLN A 312 -1.01 -18.75 3.66
C GLN A 312 -1.08 -19.22 5.12
N GLU A 313 -0.95 -20.53 5.35
CA GLU A 313 -0.99 -21.14 6.69
C GLU A 313 0.34 -21.04 7.44
N GLY A 314 1.41 -20.53 6.80
CA GLY A 314 2.75 -20.49 7.38
C GLY A 314 3.39 -21.86 7.59
N SER A 315 2.89 -22.90 6.91
CA SER A 315 3.38 -24.28 6.97
C SER A 315 4.30 -24.66 5.81
N ALA A 316 4.50 -23.74 4.84
CA ALA A 316 5.40 -23.94 3.71
C ALA A 316 6.88 -24.08 4.13
N PRO A 317 7.73 -24.75 3.31
CA PRO A 317 9.16 -24.87 3.59
C PRO A 317 9.92 -23.54 3.63
N PHE A 318 9.37 -22.50 2.99
CA PHE A 318 9.92 -21.15 2.90
C PHE A 318 8.82 -20.13 3.18
N SER A 319 9.21 -18.89 3.46
CA SER A 319 8.30 -17.77 3.75
C SER A 319 7.40 -17.38 2.58
N ASP A 320 7.77 -17.77 1.35
CA ASP A 320 7.00 -17.58 0.12
C ASP A 320 6.88 -18.89 -0.68
N VAL A 321 6.31 -18.81 -1.89
CA VAL A 321 6.15 -19.95 -2.81
C VAL A 321 7.45 -20.44 -3.46
N ASN A 322 8.61 -19.99 -2.95
CA ASN A 322 9.93 -20.06 -3.57
C ASN A 322 9.99 -19.29 -4.90
N THR A 323 9.94 -17.95 -4.82
CA THR A 323 9.97 -17.09 -6.01
C THR A 323 11.30 -17.15 -6.77
N VAL A 324 12.42 -17.46 -6.10
CA VAL A 324 13.76 -17.35 -6.69
C VAL A 324 14.47 -18.70 -6.75
N PHE A 325 14.33 -19.37 -7.89
CA PHE A 325 15.15 -20.53 -8.27
C PHE A 325 16.11 -20.14 -9.41
N LEU A 326 17.42 -20.40 -9.25
CA LEU A 326 18.44 -19.96 -10.21
C LEU A 326 18.58 -20.91 -11.42
N GLY A 327 18.17 -22.16 -11.24
CA GLY A 327 18.30 -23.22 -12.24
C GLY A 327 19.69 -23.81 -12.39
N TYR A 328 19.77 -25.12 -12.42
CA TYR A 328 21.04 -25.84 -12.47
C TYR A 328 21.73 -25.64 -13.82
N GLY A 329 20.99 -25.79 -14.93
CA GLY A 329 21.53 -25.60 -16.27
C GLY A 329 21.99 -24.17 -16.54
N ALA A 330 21.15 -23.19 -16.18
CA ALA A 330 21.47 -21.77 -16.31
C ALA A 330 22.69 -21.37 -15.46
N LEU A 331 22.73 -21.82 -14.20
CA LEU A 331 23.84 -21.55 -13.29
C LEU A 331 25.16 -22.21 -13.75
N ALA A 332 25.11 -23.47 -14.20
CA ALA A 332 26.29 -24.16 -14.71
C ALA A 332 26.90 -23.43 -15.91
N LEU A 333 26.05 -23.01 -16.87
CA LEU A 333 26.51 -22.22 -18.02
C LEU A 333 27.06 -20.85 -17.58
N ALA A 334 26.40 -20.19 -16.63
CA ALA A 334 26.87 -18.91 -16.09
C ALA A 334 28.24 -19.04 -15.41
N LEU A 335 28.47 -20.11 -14.64
CA LEU A 335 29.76 -20.39 -14.00
C LEU A 335 30.85 -20.65 -15.05
N ILE A 336 30.58 -21.48 -16.07
CA ILE A 336 31.52 -21.76 -17.17
C ILE A 336 31.91 -20.45 -17.87
N GLY A 337 30.92 -19.60 -18.20
CA GLY A 337 31.17 -18.31 -18.86
C GLY A 337 31.93 -17.33 -17.96
N GLY A 338 31.55 -17.27 -16.68
CA GLY A 338 32.21 -16.47 -15.65
C GLY A 338 33.67 -16.83 -15.49
N ILE A 339 34.01 -18.12 -15.46
CA ILE A 339 35.40 -18.61 -15.32
C ILE A 339 36.17 -18.41 -16.61
N ALA A 340 35.65 -18.88 -17.75
CA ALA A 340 36.35 -18.86 -19.03
C ALA A 340 36.61 -17.44 -19.55
N TYR A 341 35.73 -16.48 -19.23
CA TYR A 341 35.80 -15.11 -19.71
C TYR A 341 35.84 -14.06 -18.59
N GLN A 342 36.27 -14.42 -17.38
CA GLN A 342 36.25 -13.55 -16.17
C GLN A 342 36.70 -12.10 -16.41
N LYS A 343 37.76 -11.89 -17.21
CA LYS A 343 38.31 -10.55 -17.50
C LYS A 343 37.34 -9.68 -18.31
N ARG A 344 36.52 -10.30 -19.17
CA ARG A 344 35.54 -9.61 -20.02
C ARG A 344 34.20 -9.41 -19.32
N VAL A 345 33.83 -10.34 -18.43
CA VAL A 345 32.50 -10.37 -17.79
C VAL A 345 32.50 -9.97 -16.32
N LYS A 346 33.61 -9.44 -15.78
CA LYS A 346 33.75 -9.08 -14.36
C LYS A 346 32.59 -8.22 -13.81
N ALA A 347 32.10 -7.25 -14.60
CA ALA A 347 30.97 -6.41 -14.20
C ALA A 347 29.67 -7.22 -14.05
N TRP A 348 29.45 -8.21 -14.92
CA TRP A 348 28.29 -9.10 -14.86
C TRP A 348 28.40 -10.13 -13.75
N ILE A 349 29.61 -10.59 -13.41
CA ILE A 349 29.84 -11.39 -12.20
C ILE A 349 29.48 -10.57 -10.95
N ALA A 350 29.96 -9.32 -10.86
CA ALA A 350 29.62 -8.43 -9.76
C ALA A 350 28.12 -8.15 -9.68
N ALA A 351 27.46 -7.90 -10.82
CA ALA A 351 26.00 -7.74 -10.89
C ALA A 351 25.26 -8.98 -10.39
N ALA A 352 25.64 -10.18 -10.85
CA ALA A 352 25.04 -11.42 -10.40
C ALA A 352 25.21 -11.61 -8.87
N LEU A 353 26.39 -11.36 -8.32
CA LEU A 353 26.64 -11.50 -6.88
C LEU A 353 25.85 -10.48 -6.04
N ILE A 354 25.86 -9.20 -6.43
CA ILE A 354 25.16 -8.13 -5.72
C ILE A 354 23.65 -8.37 -5.75
N PHE A 355 23.08 -8.65 -6.94
CA PHE A 355 21.65 -8.89 -7.05
C PHE A 355 21.23 -10.20 -6.40
N ALA A 356 22.07 -11.24 -6.39
CA ALA A 356 21.82 -12.43 -5.59
C ALA A 356 21.70 -12.06 -4.11
N VAL A 357 22.68 -11.38 -3.53
CA VAL A 357 22.61 -10.94 -2.13
C VAL A 357 21.37 -10.06 -1.86
N PHE A 358 20.99 -9.18 -2.79
CA PHE A 358 19.77 -8.38 -2.64
C PHE A 358 18.49 -9.23 -2.66
N THR A 359 18.44 -10.37 -3.38
CA THR A 359 17.26 -11.25 -3.31
C THR A 359 17.05 -11.87 -1.94
N LEU A 360 18.10 -12.08 -1.13
CA LEU A 360 18.00 -12.63 0.23
C LEU A 360 17.41 -11.65 1.25
N GLY A 361 17.23 -10.38 0.86
CA GLY A 361 16.62 -9.37 1.72
C GLY A 361 17.45 -8.95 2.93
N PRO A 362 16.84 -8.31 3.94
CA PRO A 362 17.57 -7.66 5.02
C PRO A 362 18.26 -8.63 5.98
N LEU A 363 17.73 -9.85 6.14
CA LEU A 363 18.28 -10.89 7.01
C LEU A 363 18.38 -12.21 6.24
N LEU A 364 19.45 -12.97 6.46
CA LEU A 364 19.63 -14.29 5.86
C LEU A 364 18.55 -15.27 6.33
N GLN A 365 17.85 -15.89 5.39
CA GLN A 365 16.89 -16.96 5.63
C GLN A 365 17.39 -18.30 5.09
N ILE A 366 17.26 -19.34 5.91
CA ILE A 366 17.54 -20.74 5.56
C ILE A 366 16.38 -21.60 6.04
N LYS A 367 15.67 -22.22 5.10
CA LYS A 367 14.47 -23.04 5.37
C LYS A 367 13.40 -22.30 6.19
N GLY A 368 13.14 -21.04 5.81
CA GLY A 368 12.15 -20.17 6.47
C GLY A 368 12.57 -19.64 7.85
N ARG A 369 13.82 -19.89 8.28
CA ARG A 369 14.34 -19.41 9.57
C ARG A 369 15.40 -18.34 9.37
N PHE A 370 15.29 -17.26 10.14
CA PHE A 370 16.26 -16.17 10.20
C PHE A 370 16.89 -15.98 11.59
N LEU A 371 16.38 -16.71 12.59
CA LEU A 371 16.91 -16.80 13.95
C LEU A 371 17.59 -18.16 14.12
N PHE A 372 18.85 -18.13 14.54
CA PHE A 372 19.71 -19.30 14.66
C PHE A 372 20.23 -19.39 16.11
N PRO A 373 19.93 -20.48 16.84
CA PRO A 373 20.34 -20.61 18.24
C PRO A 373 21.85 -20.88 18.41
N LEU A 374 22.57 -21.26 17.33
CA LEU A 374 23.99 -21.68 17.34
C LEU A 374 24.34 -22.57 18.54
N ASP A 375 23.64 -23.69 18.70
CA ASP A 375 23.79 -24.61 19.84
C ASP A 375 23.63 -23.93 21.21
N ASN A 376 22.71 -22.97 21.30
CA ASN A 376 22.43 -22.15 22.49
C ASN A 376 23.60 -21.27 22.95
N LEU A 377 24.58 -20.98 22.08
CA LEU A 377 25.79 -20.21 22.41
C LEU A 377 25.51 -18.93 23.22
N LEU A 378 24.50 -18.14 22.84
CA LEU A 378 24.13 -16.92 23.57
C LEU A 378 23.37 -17.22 24.87
N ARG A 379 22.48 -18.21 24.86
CA ARG A 379 21.68 -18.59 26.02
C ARG A 379 22.55 -19.14 27.16
N GLU A 380 23.61 -19.87 26.82
CA GLU A 380 24.62 -20.31 27.80
C GLU A 380 25.34 -19.13 28.49
N GLN A 381 25.37 -17.95 27.87
CA GLN A 381 25.91 -16.71 28.44
C GLN A 381 24.84 -15.88 29.17
N GLY A 382 23.64 -16.42 29.39
CA GLY A 382 22.51 -15.70 30.00
C GLY A 382 21.80 -14.73 29.05
N ILE A 383 22.09 -14.79 27.75
CA ILE A 383 21.49 -13.92 26.71
C ILE A 383 20.37 -14.72 26.03
N ALA A 384 19.12 -14.32 26.26
CA ALA A 384 17.93 -15.08 25.82
C ALA A 384 17.69 -15.06 24.29
N GLN A 385 18.40 -14.21 23.55
CA GLN A 385 18.20 -13.99 22.13
C GLN A 385 18.92 -15.02 21.24
N ASP A 386 18.31 -15.37 20.11
CA ASP A 386 18.95 -16.12 19.02
C ASP A 386 19.72 -15.17 18.07
N ILE A 387 20.64 -15.71 17.26
CA ILE A 387 21.48 -14.92 16.35
C ILE A 387 20.79 -14.76 14.99
N THR A 388 20.95 -13.59 14.37
CA THR A 388 20.59 -13.36 12.97
C THR A 388 21.75 -12.74 12.19
N PHE A 389 21.71 -12.82 10.86
CA PHE A 389 22.76 -12.33 9.98
C PHE A 389 22.21 -11.22 9.06
N PRO A 390 22.47 -9.93 9.37
CA PRO A 390 22.04 -8.84 8.51
C PRO A 390 22.82 -8.83 7.19
N LEU A 391 22.11 -8.51 6.11
CA LEU A 391 22.64 -8.50 4.75
C LEU A 391 22.59 -7.08 4.16
N PRO A 392 23.41 -6.78 3.12
CA PRO A 392 23.51 -5.45 2.51
C PRO A 392 22.18 -4.82 2.05
N PHE A 393 21.15 -5.61 1.75
CA PHE A 393 19.82 -5.07 1.44
C PHE A 393 19.27 -4.19 2.56
N ALA A 394 19.58 -4.48 3.84
CA ALA A 394 19.12 -3.69 4.98
C ALA A 394 19.52 -2.20 4.86
N LEU A 395 20.62 -1.89 4.18
CA LEU A 395 21.05 -0.51 3.94
C LEU A 395 20.10 0.25 3.01
N LEU A 396 19.39 -0.45 2.11
CA LEU A 396 18.45 0.17 1.17
C LEU A 396 17.23 0.76 1.86
N HIS A 397 16.86 0.24 3.03
CA HIS A 397 15.76 0.75 3.85
C HIS A 397 16.01 2.17 4.38
N TYR A 398 17.27 2.58 4.51
CA TYR A 398 17.64 3.90 5.01
C TYR A 398 17.84 4.94 3.90
N ILE A 399 17.66 4.56 2.63
CA ILE A 399 17.79 5.48 1.50
C ILE A 399 16.39 5.96 1.09
N PRO A 400 16.08 7.26 1.21
CA PRO A 400 14.78 7.80 0.80
C PRO A 400 14.43 7.40 -0.65
N ILE A 401 13.15 7.19 -0.93
CA ILE A 401 12.61 6.70 -2.22
C ILE A 401 12.96 5.24 -2.50
N ILE A 402 14.19 4.80 -2.23
CA ILE A 402 14.61 3.39 -2.40
C ILE A 402 13.98 2.51 -1.32
N ASN A 403 13.77 3.03 -0.12
CA ASN A 403 13.10 2.34 0.98
C ASN A 403 11.67 1.87 0.63
N ALA A 404 11.05 2.47 -0.41
CA ALA A 404 9.79 2.01 -0.99
C ALA A 404 9.86 0.60 -1.60
N ASN A 405 11.06 0.15 -2.00
CA ASN A 405 11.29 -1.17 -2.57
C ASN A 405 11.39 -2.25 -1.47
N ARG A 406 10.24 -2.72 -1.00
CA ARG A 406 10.09 -3.69 0.10
C ARG A 406 10.10 -5.18 -0.31
N VAL A 407 10.31 -5.52 -1.60
CA VAL A 407 10.17 -6.91 -2.09
C VAL A 407 11.51 -7.44 -2.63
N PRO A 408 12.43 -7.89 -1.76
CA PRO A 408 13.78 -8.28 -2.16
C PRO A 408 13.83 -9.34 -3.27
N ALA A 409 12.93 -10.34 -3.25
CA ALA A 409 12.87 -11.39 -4.26
C ALA A 409 12.73 -10.86 -5.71
N ARG A 410 12.18 -9.65 -5.92
CA ARG A 410 12.06 -9.03 -7.26
C ARG A 410 13.41 -8.67 -7.89
N PHE A 411 14.49 -8.54 -7.11
CA PHE A 411 15.85 -8.40 -7.66
C PHE A 411 16.29 -9.61 -8.50
N SER A 412 15.54 -10.73 -8.44
CA SER A 412 15.70 -11.88 -9.34
C SER A 412 15.62 -11.48 -10.82
N VAL A 413 14.92 -10.40 -11.18
CA VAL A 413 14.88 -9.87 -12.55
C VAL A 413 16.27 -9.41 -13.01
N ALA A 414 16.96 -8.61 -12.21
CA ALA A 414 18.30 -8.10 -12.55
C ALA A 414 19.39 -9.18 -12.42
N LEU A 415 19.24 -10.07 -11.43
CA LEU A 415 20.05 -11.28 -11.29
C LEU A 415 19.93 -12.18 -12.52
N GLY A 416 18.71 -12.44 -12.96
CA GLY A 416 18.39 -13.27 -14.12
C GLY A 416 19.05 -12.77 -15.41
N LEU A 417 19.00 -11.46 -15.67
CA LEU A 417 19.70 -10.86 -16.82
C LEU A 417 21.22 -11.06 -16.72
N SER A 418 21.76 -10.91 -15.51
CA SER A 418 23.20 -11.08 -15.28
C SER A 418 23.64 -12.53 -15.51
N LEU A 419 22.89 -13.50 -15.00
CA LEU A 419 23.11 -14.93 -15.25
C LEU A 419 22.97 -15.28 -16.73
N ALA A 420 21.96 -14.76 -17.42
CA ALA A 420 21.77 -14.96 -18.85
C ALA A 420 22.96 -14.47 -19.69
N VAL A 421 23.53 -13.31 -19.37
CA VAL A 421 24.75 -12.80 -20.03
C VAL A 421 25.94 -13.73 -19.79
N LEU A 422 26.18 -14.14 -18.54
CA LEU A 422 27.25 -15.07 -18.19
C LEU A 422 27.07 -16.43 -18.90
N ALA A 423 25.85 -16.96 -18.92
CA ALA A 423 25.51 -18.20 -19.59
C ALA A 423 25.74 -18.12 -21.11
N GLY A 424 25.46 -16.98 -21.74
CA GLY A 424 25.81 -16.74 -23.14
C GLY A 424 27.32 -16.88 -23.40
N TYR A 425 28.17 -16.39 -22.50
CA TYR A 425 29.62 -16.64 -22.58
C TYR A 425 30.00 -18.10 -22.29
N GLY A 426 29.25 -18.80 -21.44
CA GLY A 426 29.44 -20.23 -21.19
C GLY A 426 29.16 -21.07 -22.43
N VAL A 427 28.04 -20.80 -23.12
CA VAL A 427 27.69 -21.44 -24.39
C VAL A 427 28.73 -21.12 -25.47
N LEU A 428 29.25 -19.88 -25.49
CA LEU A 428 30.35 -19.53 -26.39
C LEU A 428 31.61 -20.37 -26.11
N ALA A 429 32.00 -20.55 -24.85
CA ALA A 429 33.16 -21.38 -24.49
C ALA A 429 32.99 -22.82 -24.98
N ILE A 430 31.84 -23.43 -24.68
CA ILE A 430 31.52 -24.81 -25.08
C ILE A 430 31.47 -24.95 -26.60
N SER A 431 30.80 -24.02 -27.29
CA SER A 431 30.63 -24.06 -28.75
C SER A 431 31.94 -23.82 -29.50
N ASN A 432 32.83 -22.97 -28.98
CA ASN A 432 34.18 -22.79 -29.54
C ASN A 432 35.01 -24.07 -29.39
N TYR A 433 34.90 -24.77 -28.27
CA TYR A 433 35.53 -26.07 -28.11
C TYR A 433 34.93 -27.11 -29.09
N GLN A 434 33.61 -27.16 -29.25
CA GLN A 434 32.94 -28.04 -30.21
C GLN A 434 33.39 -27.80 -31.67
N LEU A 435 33.63 -26.54 -32.06
CA LEU A 435 34.18 -26.22 -33.38
C LEU A 435 35.56 -26.85 -33.65
N THR A 436 36.34 -27.15 -32.60
CA THR A 436 37.61 -27.88 -32.74
C THR A 436 37.39 -29.37 -33.04
N ILE A 437 36.24 -29.92 -32.62
CA ILE A 437 35.87 -31.33 -32.80
C ILE A 437 35.12 -31.53 -34.13
N ASN A 438 34.08 -30.72 -34.38
CA ASN A 438 33.21 -30.86 -35.55
C ASN A 438 32.72 -29.49 -36.05
N LYS A 439 33.02 -29.18 -37.32
CA LYS A 439 32.66 -27.91 -37.96
C LYS A 439 31.29 -27.94 -38.66
N ASN A 440 30.57 -29.07 -38.63
CA ASN A 440 29.28 -29.21 -39.29
C ASN A 440 28.22 -28.29 -38.64
N ARG A 441 27.58 -27.45 -39.46
CA ARG A 441 26.53 -26.51 -39.01
C ARG A 441 25.36 -27.21 -38.31
N PHE A 442 24.96 -28.40 -38.75
CA PHE A 442 23.83 -29.13 -38.16
C PHE A 442 24.17 -29.64 -36.76
N PHE A 443 25.43 -30.03 -36.55
CA PHE A 443 25.92 -30.41 -35.23
C PHE A 443 25.88 -29.24 -34.25
N LEU A 444 26.32 -28.04 -34.68
CA LEU A 444 26.27 -26.84 -33.84
C LEU A 444 24.85 -26.38 -33.51
N VAL A 445 23.92 -26.51 -34.46
CA VAL A 445 22.50 -26.25 -34.22
C VAL A 445 21.94 -27.25 -33.22
N GLY A 446 22.20 -28.56 -33.40
CA GLY A 446 21.78 -29.60 -32.45
C GLY A 446 22.36 -29.38 -31.05
N ALA A 447 23.63 -28.99 -30.94
CA ALA A 447 24.26 -28.63 -29.67
C ALA A 447 23.60 -27.39 -29.03
N THR A 448 23.26 -26.37 -29.83
CA THR A 448 22.55 -25.19 -29.34
C THR A 448 21.18 -25.58 -28.78
N VAL A 449 20.41 -26.42 -29.50
CA VAL A 449 19.11 -26.92 -29.05
C VAL A 449 19.25 -27.70 -27.74
N LEU A 450 20.25 -28.59 -27.65
CA LEU A 450 20.52 -29.34 -26.42
C LEU A 450 20.88 -28.41 -25.26
N LEU A 451 21.72 -27.41 -25.47
CA LEU A 451 22.08 -26.44 -24.43
C LEU A 451 20.90 -25.56 -24.02
N THR A 452 20.01 -25.18 -24.95
CA THR A 452 18.74 -24.52 -24.62
C THR A 452 17.87 -25.44 -23.75
N PHE A 453 17.71 -26.71 -24.14
CA PHE A 453 16.94 -27.67 -23.36
C PHE A 453 17.51 -27.84 -21.95
N LEU A 454 18.81 -28.09 -21.82
CA LEU A 454 19.46 -28.24 -20.51
C LEU A 454 19.36 -26.98 -19.65
N ALA A 455 19.41 -25.79 -20.25
CA ALA A 455 19.30 -24.53 -19.53
C ALA A 455 17.88 -24.22 -19.04
N LEU A 456 16.85 -24.77 -19.70
CA LEU A 456 15.44 -24.50 -19.41
C LEU A 456 14.72 -25.67 -18.75
N PHE A 457 15.30 -26.88 -18.75
CA PHE A 457 14.65 -28.08 -18.23
C PHE A 457 14.25 -27.91 -16.76
N ASP A 458 15.15 -27.43 -15.92
CA ASP A 458 14.87 -27.18 -14.51
C ASP A 458 14.00 -25.93 -14.27
N GLN A 459 13.78 -25.11 -15.30
CA GLN A 459 12.99 -23.87 -15.25
C GLN A 459 11.52 -24.05 -15.67
N LEU A 460 11.13 -25.27 -16.05
CA LEU A 460 9.79 -25.53 -16.60
C LEU A 460 8.69 -25.20 -15.59
N ALA A 461 7.60 -24.62 -16.11
CA ALA A 461 6.34 -24.38 -15.41
C ALA A 461 5.19 -24.89 -16.29
N LEU A 462 5.01 -26.22 -16.30
CA LEU A 462 4.12 -26.92 -17.22
C LEU A 462 3.27 -27.94 -16.45
N PRO A 463 1.93 -27.80 -16.40
CA PRO A 463 1.16 -26.70 -16.97
C PRO A 463 1.36 -25.37 -16.23
N LEU A 464 1.31 -24.26 -16.95
CA LEU A 464 1.22 -22.94 -16.33
C LEU A 464 -0.22 -22.76 -15.79
N PRO A 465 -0.42 -22.38 -14.51
CA PRO A 465 -1.74 -22.11 -13.96
C PRO A 465 -2.45 -20.98 -14.71
N LEU A 466 -3.74 -21.17 -14.97
CA LEU A 466 -4.59 -20.20 -15.65
C LEU A 466 -5.82 -19.83 -14.81
N THR A 467 -6.28 -18.59 -14.93
CA THR A 467 -7.59 -18.13 -14.48
C THR A 467 -8.50 -17.86 -15.65
N ASP A 468 -9.80 -18.06 -15.44
CA ASP A 468 -10.82 -17.86 -16.46
C ASP A 468 -11.03 -16.36 -16.75
N ALA A 469 -11.10 -16.03 -18.05
CA ALA A 469 -11.40 -14.68 -18.52
C ALA A 469 -12.90 -14.45 -18.74
N VAL A 470 -13.70 -15.52 -18.77
CA VAL A 470 -15.15 -15.44 -18.99
C VAL A 470 -15.80 -14.71 -17.81
N THR A 471 -16.61 -13.71 -18.16
CA THR A 471 -17.42 -12.98 -17.18
C THR A 471 -18.76 -13.69 -17.03
N PRO A 472 -19.28 -13.92 -15.82
CA PRO A 472 -20.60 -14.52 -15.62
C PRO A 472 -21.69 -13.75 -16.38
N ASP A 473 -22.58 -14.47 -17.08
CA ASP A 473 -23.63 -13.89 -17.94
C ASP A 473 -24.56 -12.91 -17.23
N VAL A 474 -24.69 -13.02 -15.90
CA VAL A 474 -25.46 -12.07 -15.06
C VAL A 474 -24.99 -10.63 -15.25
N TYR A 475 -23.68 -10.40 -15.44
CA TYR A 475 -23.13 -9.06 -15.61
C TYR A 475 -23.46 -8.44 -16.96
N ALA A 476 -23.53 -9.26 -18.02
CA ALA A 476 -23.93 -8.78 -19.34
C ALA A 476 -25.41 -8.35 -19.34
N LYS A 477 -26.27 -9.08 -18.61
CA LYS A 477 -27.69 -8.74 -18.44
C LYS A 477 -27.87 -7.45 -17.65
N ILE A 478 -27.18 -7.32 -16.51
CA ILE A 478 -27.18 -6.12 -15.67
C ILE A 478 -26.61 -4.91 -16.43
N GLY A 479 -25.52 -5.09 -17.17
CA GLY A 479 -24.89 -4.04 -17.96
C GLY A 479 -25.76 -3.51 -19.12
N ALA A 480 -26.76 -4.28 -19.55
CA ALA A 480 -27.71 -3.86 -20.57
C ALA A 480 -28.86 -2.99 -20.02
N GLU A 481 -29.00 -2.85 -18.71
CA GLU A 481 -30.02 -2.00 -18.10
C GLU A 481 -29.62 -0.52 -18.16
N GLU A 482 -30.55 0.32 -18.66
CA GLU A 482 -30.35 1.76 -18.85
C GLU A 482 -30.34 2.54 -17.51
N GLU A 483 -30.95 2.02 -16.45
CA GLU A 483 -30.99 2.68 -15.15
C GLU A 483 -29.59 2.75 -14.52
N ASP A 484 -29.25 3.90 -13.94
CA ASP A 484 -28.03 4.06 -13.14
C ASP A 484 -28.25 3.54 -11.72
N PHE A 485 -27.45 2.55 -11.34
CA PHE A 485 -27.45 1.95 -10.01
C PHE A 485 -26.08 1.37 -9.68
N THR A 486 -25.86 1.14 -8.39
CA THR A 486 -24.65 0.54 -7.82
C THR A 486 -24.85 -0.96 -7.64
N LEU A 487 -23.75 -1.72 -7.72
CA LEU A 487 -23.72 -3.14 -7.40
C LEU A 487 -23.08 -3.40 -6.04
N LEU A 488 -23.77 -4.20 -5.22
CA LEU A 488 -23.18 -4.87 -4.06
C LEU A 488 -22.85 -6.30 -4.46
N GLN A 489 -21.61 -6.72 -4.27
CA GLN A 489 -21.12 -8.01 -4.77
C GLN A 489 -20.51 -8.80 -3.63
N LEU A 490 -20.73 -10.11 -3.59
CA LEU A 490 -20.17 -11.00 -2.57
C LEU A 490 -19.19 -11.99 -3.21
N PRO A 491 -17.99 -12.16 -2.65
CA PRO A 491 -17.51 -11.48 -1.45
C PRO A 491 -17.28 -9.96 -1.67
N LEU A 492 -17.53 -9.16 -0.64
CA LEU A 492 -17.57 -7.69 -0.73
C LEU A 492 -16.21 -7.02 -0.64
N GLY A 493 -15.26 -7.65 0.04
CA GLY A 493 -14.14 -7.00 0.70
C GLY A 493 -13.33 -5.96 -0.08
N TRP A 494 -12.75 -5.04 0.67
CA TRP A 494 -11.82 -4.02 0.20
C TRP A 494 -10.39 -4.46 0.45
N ARG A 495 -9.52 -4.29 -0.53
CA ARG A 495 -8.13 -4.76 -0.44
C ARG A 495 -7.14 -3.66 -0.79
N ASN A 496 -6.04 -3.59 -0.03
CA ASN A 496 -4.84 -2.87 -0.41
C ASN A 496 -3.57 -3.73 -0.26
N SER A 497 -2.38 -3.17 -0.53
CA SER A 497 -1.11 -3.93 -0.41
C SER A 497 -0.71 -4.29 1.02
N PHE A 498 -1.41 -3.78 2.03
CA PHE A 498 -1.09 -3.91 3.45
C PHE A 498 -2.15 -4.69 4.24
N GLY A 499 -3.36 -4.86 3.69
CA GLY A 499 -4.43 -5.58 4.35
C GLY A 499 -5.69 -5.70 3.50
N VAL A 500 -6.63 -6.46 4.05
CA VAL A 500 -7.96 -6.68 3.48
C VAL A 500 -8.98 -6.40 4.58
N TYR A 501 -10.13 -5.84 4.21
CA TYR A 501 -11.30 -5.72 5.05
C TYR A 501 -12.47 -6.46 4.38
N GLY A 502 -12.94 -7.56 4.98
CA GLY A 502 -13.84 -8.54 4.34
C GLY A 502 -13.09 -9.59 3.53
N ALA A 503 -13.80 -10.52 2.87
CA ALA A 503 -13.15 -11.48 1.98
C ALA A 503 -12.88 -10.84 0.62
N GLU A 504 -11.71 -11.08 0.03
CA GLU A 504 -11.39 -10.52 -1.29
C GLU A 504 -11.63 -11.54 -2.42
N ARG A 505 -12.08 -11.02 -3.56
CA ARG A 505 -12.00 -11.69 -4.85
C ARG A 505 -11.79 -10.63 -5.92
N THR A 506 -10.53 -10.24 -6.11
CA THR A 506 -10.15 -9.17 -7.05
C THR A 506 -10.64 -9.36 -8.50
N GLN A 507 -10.94 -10.61 -8.91
CA GLN A 507 -11.60 -10.93 -10.17
C GLN A 507 -12.92 -10.18 -10.39
N ILE A 508 -13.66 -9.88 -9.32
CA ILE A 508 -14.94 -9.16 -9.38
C ILE A 508 -14.74 -7.77 -9.98
N GLN A 509 -13.64 -7.10 -9.66
CA GLN A 509 -13.33 -5.80 -10.23
C GLN A 509 -13.12 -5.88 -11.75
N TYR A 510 -12.50 -6.96 -12.27
CA TYR A 510 -12.36 -7.18 -13.71
C TYR A 510 -13.72 -7.21 -14.42
N TYR A 511 -14.76 -7.78 -13.81
CA TYR A 511 -16.10 -7.86 -14.42
C TYR A 511 -16.75 -6.49 -14.68
N GLN A 512 -16.24 -5.42 -14.07
CA GLN A 512 -16.66 -4.05 -14.36
C GLN A 512 -16.50 -3.65 -15.83
N HIS A 513 -15.58 -4.28 -16.57
CA HIS A 513 -15.48 -4.02 -18.00
C HIS A 513 -16.74 -4.42 -18.79
N THR A 514 -17.53 -5.35 -18.25
CA THR A 514 -18.79 -5.82 -18.84
C THR A 514 -19.97 -4.99 -18.37
N HIS A 515 -20.16 -4.82 -17.05
CA HIS A 515 -21.37 -4.16 -16.52
C HIS A 515 -21.26 -2.64 -16.43
N GLN A 516 -20.04 -2.09 -16.29
CA GLN A 516 -19.74 -0.64 -16.26
C GLN A 516 -20.48 0.18 -15.19
N LYS A 517 -21.07 -0.48 -14.19
CA LYS A 517 -21.75 0.13 -13.04
C LYS A 517 -20.79 0.37 -11.86
N PRO A 518 -21.05 1.35 -10.99
CA PRO A 518 -20.32 1.53 -9.73
C PRO A 518 -20.41 0.32 -8.80
N MET A 519 -19.39 0.14 -7.97
CA MET A 519 -19.26 -0.96 -7.02
C MET A 519 -18.82 -0.43 -5.65
N LEU A 520 -19.40 -0.99 -4.58
CA LEU A 520 -19.01 -0.64 -3.21
C LEU A 520 -17.59 -1.13 -2.89
N GLY A 521 -17.28 -2.39 -3.19
CA GLY A 521 -15.97 -3.02 -2.99
C GLY A 521 -14.92 -2.58 -4.02
N GLY A 522 -13.68 -3.03 -3.82
CA GLY A 522 -12.59 -2.80 -4.77
C GLY A 522 -11.21 -3.21 -4.27
N ASN A 523 -10.27 -3.37 -5.21
CA ASN A 523 -8.85 -3.58 -4.94
C ASN A 523 -8.06 -2.32 -5.32
N ILE A 524 -7.19 -1.86 -4.41
CA ILE A 524 -6.24 -0.76 -4.60
C ILE A 524 -4.84 -1.22 -4.17
N SER A 525 -3.77 -0.48 -4.46
CA SER A 525 -2.42 -0.82 -3.95
C SER A 525 -2.09 0.00 -2.72
N ARG A 526 -2.43 1.29 -2.73
CA ARG A 526 -2.34 2.22 -1.60
C ARG A 526 -3.58 3.09 -1.58
N ALA A 527 -4.12 3.33 -0.40
CA ALA A 527 -5.26 4.22 -0.18
C ALA A 527 -5.09 4.96 1.15
N PRO A 528 -5.62 6.19 1.27
CA PRO A 528 -5.80 6.83 2.56
C PRO A 528 -6.55 5.92 3.54
N ALA A 529 -6.18 6.00 4.83
CA ALA A 529 -6.84 5.21 5.88
C ALA A 529 -8.36 5.41 5.89
N PHE A 530 -8.80 6.67 5.72
CA PHE A 530 -10.21 7.05 5.66
C PHE A 530 -11.04 6.22 4.66
N LYS A 531 -10.48 5.84 3.51
CA LYS A 531 -11.22 5.05 2.49
C LYS A 531 -11.65 3.69 3.02
N PHE A 532 -10.91 3.10 3.96
CA PHE A 532 -11.28 1.87 4.65
C PHE A 532 -12.11 2.16 5.90
N ASP A 533 -11.74 3.19 6.67
CA ASP A 533 -12.40 3.52 7.92
C ASP A 533 -13.86 3.94 7.72
N TYR A 534 -14.18 4.61 6.61
CA TYR A 534 -15.55 4.90 6.21
C TYR A 534 -16.44 3.64 6.22
N TYR A 535 -16.01 2.55 5.59
CA TYR A 535 -16.79 1.30 5.59
C TYR A 535 -16.74 0.57 6.93
N ARG A 536 -15.63 0.67 7.68
CA ARG A 536 -15.49 0.06 9.02
C ARG A 536 -16.44 0.67 10.05
N ASN A 537 -16.75 1.96 9.88
CA ASN A 537 -17.63 2.70 10.78
C ASN A 537 -19.12 2.52 10.46
N ILE A 538 -19.47 1.70 9.45
CA ILE A 538 -20.85 1.42 9.05
C ILE A 538 -21.22 0.01 9.49
N PRO A 539 -22.13 -0.16 10.48
CA PRO A 539 -22.47 -1.48 11.03
C PRO A 539 -22.87 -2.56 10.00
N LEU A 540 -23.53 -2.20 8.90
CA LEU A 540 -23.87 -3.16 7.83
C LEU A 540 -22.61 -3.79 7.21
N PHE A 541 -21.64 -2.97 6.84
CA PHE A 541 -20.40 -3.45 6.23
C PHE A 541 -19.50 -4.13 7.26
N GLN A 542 -19.54 -3.69 8.52
CA GLN A 542 -18.91 -4.39 9.64
C GLN A 542 -19.43 -5.82 9.78
N ALA A 543 -20.75 -6.01 9.82
CA ALA A 543 -21.37 -7.32 9.93
C ALA A 543 -21.02 -8.24 8.75
N ILE A 544 -21.06 -7.73 7.51
CA ILE A 544 -20.70 -8.49 6.30
C ILE A 544 -19.21 -8.88 6.34
N ALA A 545 -18.31 -7.91 6.56
CA ALA A 545 -16.87 -8.13 6.51
C ALA A 545 -16.38 -9.11 7.57
N GLN A 546 -16.87 -8.98 8.81
CA GLN A 546 -16.53 -9.90 9.91
C GLN A 546 -17.12 -11.30 9.69
N THR A 547 -18.27 -11.43 9.04
CA THR A 547 -18.85 -12.75 8.68
C THR A 547 -18.04 -13.41 7.56
N GLU A 548 -17.59 -12.64 6.58
CA GLU A 548 -16.75 -13.13 5.48
C GLU A 548 -15.34 -13.53 5.93
N LEU A 549 -14.76 -12.79 6.89
CA LEU A 549 -13.40 -12.94 7.41
C LEU A 549 -13.40 -13.02 8.95
N PRO A 550 -13.86 -14.12 9.56
CA PRO A 550 -14.03 -14.23 11.02
C PRO A 550 -12.71 -14.29 11.80
N GLN A 551 -11.58 -14.48 11.12
CA GLN A 551 -10.25 -14.58 11.73
C GLN A 551 -9.61 -13.21 12.03
N SER A 552 -10.22 -12.09 11.61
CA SER A 552 -9.63 -10.74 11.74
C SER A 552 -10.07 -9.92 12.97
N ASP A 553 -10.57 -10.57 14.05
CA ASP A 553 -10.90 -9.96 15.38
C ASP A 553 -12.08 -8.96 15.38
N PRO A 554 -12.95 -8.93 16.42
CA PRO A 554 -13.71 -10.02 17.02
C PRO A 554 -14.90 -10.47 16.13
N ALA A 555 -15.63 -11.52 16.56
CA ALA A 555 -16.88 -11.95 15.91
C ALA A 555 -17.94 -10.83 15.93
N VAL A 556 -18.86 -10.84 14.97
CA VAL A 556 -19.93 -9.83 14.89
C VAL A 556 -20.73 -9.81 16.19
N SER A 557 -20.78 -8.65 16.83
CA SER A 557 -21.54 -8.46 18.06
C SER A 557 -23.05 -8.42 17.78
N ALA A 558 -23.86 -8.78 18.78
CA ALA A 558 -25.32 -8.68 18.65
C ALA A 558 -25.78 -7.22 18.44
N GLU A 559 -25.07 -6.26 19.05
CA GLU A 559 -25.32 -4.83 18.87
C GLU A 559 -25.05 -4.41 17.42
N THR A 560 -23.91 -4.79 16.85
CA THR A 560 -23.57 -4.53 15.45
C THR A 560 -24.61 -5.12 14.49
N LEU A 561 -25.10 -6.34 14.76
CA LEU A 561 -26.14 -6.96 13.93
C LEU A 561 -27.47 -6.21 14.00
N GLU A 562 -27.87 -5.75 15.19
CA GLU A 562 -29.10 -4.99 15.36
C GLU A 562 -29.00 -3.62 14.68
N GLN A 563 -27.87 -2.91 14.86
CA GLN A 563 -27.59 -1.65 14.16
C GLN A 563 -27.53 -1.85 12.64
N ALA A 564 -26.89 -2.92 12.16
CA ALA A 564 -26.86 -3.27 10.74
C ALA A 564 -28.27 -3.46 10.19
N LYS A 565 -29.14 -4.17 10.91
CA LYS A 565 -30.53 -4.40 10.54
C LYS A 565 -31.34 -3.10 10.50
N GLN A 566 -31.10 -2.18 11.43
CA GLN A 566 -31.79 -0.89 11.50
C GLN A 566 -31.53 -0.01 10.26
N GLN A 567 -30.28 0.07 9.78
CA GLN A 567 -29.92 0.94 8.65
C GLN A 567 -29.90 0.25 7.27
N ALA A 568 -29.96 -1.09 7.21
CA ALA A 568 -29.70 -1.85 5.98
C ALA A 568 -30.51 -1.39 4.76
N ALA A 569 -31.82 -1.20 4.93
CA ALA A 569 -32.71 -0.81 3.84
C ALA A 569 -32.43 0.62 3.35
N GLU A 570 -32.17 1.55 4.27
CA GLU A 570 -31.84 2.94 3.96
C GLU A 570 -30.51 3.05 3.19
N LEU A 571 -29.51 2.26 3.56
CA LEU A 571 -28.23 2.22 2.84
C LEU A 571 -28.37 1.75 1.39
N MET A 572 -29.32 0.86 1.10
CA MET A 572 -29.61 0.46 -0.28
C MET A 572 -30.15 1.64 -1.11
N THR A 573 -30.92 2.53 -0.48
CA THR A 573 -31.40 3.78 -1.10
C THR A 573 -30.29 4.81 -1.21
N LEU A 574 -29.52 5.06 -0.14
CA LEU A 574 -28.38 5.99 -0.13
C LEU A 574 -27.39 5.67 -1.25
N TYR A 575 -26.87 4.45 -1.29
CA TYR A 575 -25.88 4.05 -2.28
C TYR A 575 -26.46 3.70 -3.65
N ASN A 576 -27.78 3.83 -3.79
CA ASN A 576 -28.50 3.54 -5.02
C ASN A 576 -28.26 2.10 -5.53
N VAL A 577 -28.31 1.11 -4.62
CA VAL A 577 -28.00 -0.29 -4.95
C VAL A 577 -29.16 -0.94 -5.69
N GLY A 578 -28.92 -1.37 -6.93
CA GLY A 578 -29.93 -2.03 -7.76
C GLY A 578 -29.94 -3.55 -7.61
N TYR A 579 -28.75 -4.15 -7.43
CA TYR A 579 -28.58 -5.60 -7.33
C TYR A 579 -27.55 -5.99 -6.28
N VAL A 580 -27.84 -7.08 -5.58
CA VAL A 580 -26.87 -7.87 -4.83
C VAL A 580 -26.47 -9.09 -5.65
N ILE A 581 -25.19 -9.20 -5.99
CA ILE A 581 -24.64 -10.31 -6.77
C ILE A 581 -23.87 -11.25 -5.85
N ILE A 582 -24.37 -12.47 -5.70
CA ILE A 582 -23.75 -13.51 -4.86
C ILE A 582 -22.99 -14.47 -5.76
N HIS A 583 -21.66 -14.49 -5.64
CA HIS A 583 -20.84 -15.46 -6.37
C HIS A 583 -20.76 -16.78 -5.63
N GLN A 584 -20.75 -17.88 -6.39
CA GLN A 584 -20.43 -19.19 -5.86
C GLN A 584 -19.01 -19.23 -5.30
N PRO A 585 -18.77 -19.98 -4.21
CA PRO A 585 -17.45 -20.14 -3.66
C PRO A 585 -16.55 -20.92 -4.62
N ILE A 586 -15.30 -20.50 -4.74
CA ILE A 586 -14.28 -21.27 -5.46
C ILE A 586 -13.70 -22.29 -4.47
N PRO A 587 -13.66 -23.59 -4.80
CA PRO A 587 -13.03 -24.60 -3.96
C PRO A 587 -11.63 -24.18 -3.52
N GLU A 588 -11.30 -24.45 -2.26
CA GLU A 588 -10.01 -24.13 -1.64
C GLU A 588 -9.69 -22.63 -1.46
N ARG A 589 -10.53 -21.71 -1.95
CA ARG A 589 -10.38 -20.25 -1.77
C ARG A 589 -11.00 -19.77 -0.47
N LYS A 590 -10.24 -19.93 0.62
CA LYS A 590 -10.60 -19.45 1.96
C LYS A 590 -10.38 -17.93 2.11
N PRO A 591 -11.10 -17.25 3.02
CA PRO A 591 -12.14 -17.78 3.90
C PRO A 591 -13.51 -17.92 3.24
N TYR A 592 -13.78 -17.27 2.11
CA TYR A 592 -15.13 -17.19 1.53
C TYR A 592 -15.73 -18.56 1.20
N ALA A 593 -14.91 -19.54 0.80
CA ALA A 593 -15.38 -20.92 0.64
C ALA A 593 -15.98 -21.52 1.91
N ASP A 594 -15.42 -21.19 3.09
CA ASP A 594 -15.88 -21.67 4.39
C ASP A 594 -17.03 -20.80 4.93
N THR A 595 -17.07 -19.51 4.59
CA THR A 595 -18.04 -18.53 5.12
C THR A 595 -19.25 -18.28 4.21
N PHE A 596 -19.24 -18.78 2.97
CA PHE A 596 -20.27 -18.54 1.95
C PHE A 596 -21.70 -18.69 2.47
N THR A 597 -22.01 -19.81 3.14
CA THR A 597 -23.36 -20.09 3.64
C THR A 597 -23.80 -19.07 4.69
N ALA A 598 -22.90 -18.72 5.61
CA ALA A 598 -23.17 -17.74 6.66
C ALA A 598 -23.34 -16.33 6.08
N THR A 599 -22.45 -15.92 5.18
CA THR A 599 -22.54 -14.63 4.47
C THR A 599 -23.82 -14.52 3.67
N ARG A 600 -24.19 -15.58 2.93
CA ARG A 600 -25.44 -15.62 2.16
C ARG A 600 -26.65 -15.47 3.09
N GLN A 601 -26.69 -16.22 4.19
CA GLN A 601 -27.81 -16.15 5.14
C GLN A 601 -27.95 -14.74 5.74
N LEU A 602 -26.86 -14.15 6.21
CA LEU A 602 -26.83 -12.80 6.76
C LEU A 602 -27.41 -11.77 5.77
N ILE A 603 -27.05 -11.88 4.49
CA ILE A 603 -27.49 -10.94 3.46
C ILE A 603 -28.99 -11.03 3.21
N PHE A 604 -29.58 -12.23 3.22
CA PHE A 604 -31.04 -12.38 3.13
C PHE A 604 -31.77 -11.96 4.41
N ASP A 605 -31.12 -12.05 5.57
CA ASP A 605 -31.70 -11.62 6.85
C ASP A 605 -31.69 -10.09 7.02
N LEU A 606 -30.71 -9.40 6.43
CA LEU A 606 -30.52 -7.95 6.58
C LEU A 606 -31.08 -7.12 5.42
N LEU A 607 -30.88 -7.55 4.16
CA LEU A 607 -31.15 -6.70 2.99
C LEU A 607 -32.56 -6.92 2.41
N PRO A 608 -33.22 -5.86 1.91
CA PRO A 608 -34.56 -5.97 1.31
C PRO A 608 -34.49 -6.53 -0.12
N LEU A 609 -34.23 -7.84 -0.25
CA LEU A 609 -34.05 -8.51 -1.54
C LEU A 609 -35.34 -9.18 -2.04
N GLU A 610 -35.49 -9.30 -3.36
CA GLU A 610 -36.42 -10.26 -3.94
C GLU A 610 -36.03 -11.70 -3.55
N SER A 611 -37.02 -12.56 -3.28
CA SER A 611 -36.76 -13.94 -2.83
C SER A 611 -36.18 -14.84 -3.92
N GLU A 612 -36.45 -14.52 -5.19
CA GLU A 612 -35.93 -15.22 -6.36
C GLU A 612 -34.84 -14.40 -7.03
N ALA A 613 -33.84 -15.08 -7.60
CA ALA A 613 -32.79 -14.40 -8.36
C ALA A 613 -33.36 -13.88 -9.69
N THR A 614 -33.24 -12.57 -9.92
CA THR A 614 -33.62 -11.93 -11.19
C THR A 614 -32.79 -12.47 -12.35
N TYR A 615 -31.49 -12.66 -12.12
CA TYR A 615 -30.58 -13.30 -13.06
C TYR A 615 -29.73 -14.36 -12.36
N SER A 616 -29.46 -15.47 -13.04
CA SER A 616 -28.59 -16.53 -12.53
C SER A 616 -27.74 -17.13 -13.64
N SER A 617 -26.50 -17.48 -13.28
CA SER A 617 -25.58 -18.35 -14.02
C SER A 617 -24.98 -19.38 -13.05
N PRO A 618 -24.21 -20.38 -13.54
CA PRO A 618 -23.54 -21.35 -12.67
C PRO A 618 -22.59 -20.70 -11.64
N GLU A 619 -22.00 -19.55 -11.96
CA GLU A 619 -20.97 -18.89 -11.15
C GLU A 619 -21.52 -17.81 -10.21
N ALA A 620 -22.69 -17.23 -10.51
CA ALA A 620 -23.26 -16.13 -9.75
C ALA A 620 -24.79 -16.02 -9.89
N ALA A 621 -25.44 -15.45 -8.87
CA ALA A 621 -26.86 -15.08 -8.89
C ALA A 621 -27.03 -13.62 -8.46
N ALA A 622 -27.85 -12.87 -9.19
CA ALA A 622 -28.18 -11.48 -8.91
C ALA A 622 -29.62 -11.37 -8.40
N TYR A 623 -29.77 -10.71 -7.26
CA TYR A 623 -31.05 -10.46 -6.60
C TYR A 623 -31.33 -8.96 -6.64
N LYS A 624 -32.49 -8.60 -7.17
CA LYS A 624 -32.92 -7.21 -7.22
C LYS A 624 -33.23 -6.69 -5.81
N VAL A 625 -32.87 -5.44 -5.57
CA VAL A 625 -33.05 -4.78 -4.28
C VAL A 625 -34.34 -3.95 -4.28
N ASN A 626 -35.21 -4.23 -3.31
CA ASN A 626 -36.42 -3.46 -3.04
C ASN A 626 -36.06 -2.23 -2.19
N ARG A 627 -35.49 -1.22 -2.83
CA ARG A 627 -35.10 0.05 -2.18
C ARG A 627 -36.35 0.73 -1.58
N PRO A 628 -36.34 1.13 -0.29
CA PRO A 628 -37.38 1.99 0.26
C PRO A 628 -37.37 3.37 -0.44
N PRO A 629 -38.51 4.07 -0.47
CA PRO A 629 -38.57 5.41 -1.05
C PRO A 629 -37.68 6.39 -0.27
N VAL A 630 -37.13 7.37 -0.97
CA VAL A 630 -36.41 8.50 -0.33
C VAL A 630 -37.39 9.28 0.54
N PRO A 631 -37.06 9.56 1.82
CA PRO A 631 -37.96 10.32 2.69
C PRO A 631 -38.15 11.76 2.19
N GLU A 632 -39.32 12.36 2.46
CA GLU A 632 -39.58 13.77 2.13
C GLU A 632 -38.67 14.73 2.90
N THR A 633 -38.30 14.37 4.13
CA THR A 633 -37.34 15.06 4.97
C THR A 633 -36.26 14.07 5.41
N LEU A 634 -35.03 14.30 4.98
CA LEU A 634 -33.84 13.60 5.46
C LEU A 634 -33.14 14.49 6.48
N ARG A 635 -33.11 14.07 7.74
CA ARG A 635 -32.42 14.77 8.83
C ARG A 635 -31.25 13.92 9.32
N LEU A 636 -30.05 14.50 9.26
CA LEU A 636 -28.79 13.89 9.64
C LEU A 636 -28.29 14.57 10.91
N GLU A 637 -28.40 13.89 12.05
CA GLU A 637 -27.81 14.34 13.31
C GLU A 637 -26.33 13.95 13.31
N PHE A 638 -25.45 14.95 13.28
CA PHE A 638 -24.00 14.74 13.35
C PHE A 638 -23.62 14.38 14.80
N GLY A 639 -22.56 13.59 14.97
CA GLY A 639 -22.26 12.97 16.26
C GLY A 639 -23.09 11.72 16.58
N ASP A 640 -24.05 11.34 15.74
CA ASP A 640 -24.71 10.03 15.76
C ASP A 640 -24.07 9.09 14.70
N TRP A 641 -23.95 7.81 15.05
CA TRP A 641 -23.44 6.77 14.16
C TRP A 641 -24.36 6.56 12.94
N VAL A 642 -25.67 6.83 13.06
CA VAL A 642 -26.63 6.67 11.96
C VAL A 642 -26.30 7.58 10.77
N SER A 643 -25.71 8.76 11.00
CA SER A 643 -25.33 9.67 9.92
C SER A 643 -23.94 9.40 9.35
N ALA A 644 -23.15 8.46 9.91
CA ALA A 644 -21.81 8.12 9.42
C ALA A 644 -21.75 7.73 7.93
N PRO A 645 -22.69 6.93 7.38
CA PRO A 645 -22.74 6.62 5.94
C PRO A 645 -22.87 7.85 5.05
N TYR A 646 -23.45 8.92 5.56
CA TYR A 646 -23.68 10.17 4.83
C TYR A 646 -22.45 11.10 4.84
N ARG A 647 -21.44 10.82 5.67
CA ARG A 647 -20.24 11.66 5.81
C ARG A 647 -19.09 11.11 4.97
N GLY A 648 -18.75 11.81 3.89
CA GLY A 648 -17.59 11.52 3.05
C GLY A 648 -16.28 12.01 3.66
N GLU A 649 -15.32 12.36 2.82
CA GLU A 649 -14.02 12.85 3.27
C GLU A 649 -14.13 14.18 4.03
N GLY A 650 -13.20 14.42 4.95
CA GLY A 650 -13.04 15.73 5.60
C GLY A 650 -13.76 15.94 6.92
N TRP A 651 -14.30 14.88 7.53
CA TRP A 651 -14.94 14.92 8.85
C TRP A 651 -14.11 14.24 9.94
N ALA A 652 -14.16 14.80 11.15
CA ALA A 652 -13.69 14.14 12.37
C ALA A 652 -14.69 13.09 12.88
N GLY A 653 -14.28 12.34 13.91
CA GLY A 653 -15.17 11.45 14.67
C GLY A 653 -16.23 12.20 15.47
N ASP A 654 -17.12 11.45 16.11
CA ASP A 654 -18.25 11.97 16.88
C ASP A 654 -17.75 12.61 18.20
N GLU A 655 -18.18 13.84 18.46
CA GLU A 655 -17.76 14.64 19.63
C GLU A 655 -18.93 15.42 20.25
N MET A 656 -18.79 15.82 21.51
CA MET A 656 -19.71 16.77 22.15
C MET A 656 -19.08 18.16 22.16
N TYR A 657 -19.77 19.15 21.59
CA TYR A 657 -19.35 20.55 21.63
C TYR A 657 -20.50 21.46 22.06
N GLN A 658 -20.30 22.19 23.17
CA GLN A 658 -21.30 23.10 23.74
C GLN A 658 -22.68 22.46 23.98
N GLY A 659 -22.71 21.16 24.30
CA GLY A 659 -23.95 20.42 24.58
C GLY A 659 -24.65 19.81 23.35
N ALA A 660 -24.10 19.99 22.15
CA ALA A 660 -24.54 19.35 20.92
C ALA A 660 -23.60 18.20 20.53
N GLY A 661 -24.13 17.16 19.90
CA GLY A 661 -23.33 16.14 19.21
C GLY A 661 -22.87 16.71 17.87
N VAL A 662 -21.59 16.62 17.55
CA VAL A 662 -21.02 17.27 16.36
C VAL A 662 -19.99 16.39 15.67
N ASN A 663 -19.76 16.68 14.40
CA ASN A 663 -18.49 16.36 13.75
C ASN A 663 -17.82 17.65 13.28
N TRP A 664 -16.52 17.77 13.54
CA TRP A 664 -15.72 18.87 13.01
C TRP A 664 -15.33 18.62 11.56
N SER A 665 -15.40 19.67 10.74
CA SER A 665 -14.74 19.72 9.45
C SER A 665 -13.23 19.81 9.63
N THR A 666 -12.52 18.78 9.18
CA THR A 666 -11.05 18.68 9.20
C THR A 666 -10.40 18.90 7.84
N ALA A 667 -11.18 18.92 6.76
CA ALA A 667 -10.76 19.35 5.42
C ALA A 667 -11.36 20.73 5.06
N PRO A 668 -10.79 21.46 4.09
CA PRO A 668 -11.40 22.69 3.58
C PRO A 668 -12.70 22.43 2.80
N GLU A 669 -12.87 21.22 2.27
CA GLU A 669 -14.02 20.82 1.44
C GLU A 669 -14.59 19.47 1.92
N PRO A 670 -15.13 19.37 3.14
CA PRO A 670 -15.78 18.14 3.59
C PRO A 670 -17.03 17.81 2.76
N LEU A 671 -17.29 16.51 2.64
CA LEU A 671 -18.27 15.95 1.73
C LEU A 671 -19.43 15.31 2.49
N ILE A 672 -20.66 15.55 2.05
CA ILE A 672 -21.88 14.90 2.52
C ILE A 672 -22.56 14.21 1.34
N PHE A 673 -23.05 12.99 1.54
CA PHE A 673 -23.86 12.27 0.57
C PHE A 673 -25.34 12.37 0.92
N PHE A 674 -26.23 12.31 -0.06
CA PHE A 674 -27.67 12.12 0.19
C PHE A 674 -28.38 11.52 -1.04
N PRO A 675 -29.39 10.66 -0.86
CA PRO A 675 -30.17 10.15 -1.98
C PRO A 675 -31.22 11.18 -2.45
N TYR A 676 -31.53 11.16 -3.74
CA TYR A 676 -32.60 11.94 -4.34
C TYR A 676 -33.42 11.08 -5.31
N GLN A 677 -34.73 11.16 -5.17
CA GLN A 677 -35.70 10.60 -6.11
C GLN A 677 -36.87 11.57 -6.21
N GLY A 678 -37.27 11.93 -7.42
CA GLY A 678 -38.43 12.79 -7.68
C GLY A 678 -38.15 13.99 -8.57
N GLN A 679 -39.02 14.99 -8.46
CA GLN A 679 -38.90 16.28 -9.15
C GLN A 679 -38.96 17.41 -8.14
N GLY A 680 -38.51 18.60 -8.55
CA GLY A 680 -38.55 19.80 -7.73
C GLY A 680 -37.29 19.99 -6.88
N ASN A 681 -37.21 21.20 -6.33
CA ASN A 681 -36.09 21.64 -5.51
C ASN A 681 -36.05 20.90 -4.18
N ARG A 682 -34.94 21.05 -3.46
CA ARG A 682 -34.83 20.63 -2.06
C ARG A 682 -34.40 21.81 -1.21
N LYS A 683 -35.04 22.01 -0.07
CA LYS A 683 -34.57 22.94 0.95
C LYS A 683 -33.47 22.26 1.75
N LEU A 684 -32.29 22.88 1.79
CA LEU A 684 -31.17 22.48 2.62
C LEU A 684 -31.10 23.41 3.83
N THR A 685 -31.11 22.81 5.02
CA THR A 685 -30.96 23.51 6.29
C THR A 685 -29.76 22.93 7.04
N ILE A 686 -28.83 23.76 7.49
CA ILE A 686 -27.63 23.31 8.21
C ILE A 686 -27.50 24.08 9.53
N HIS A 687 -27.31 23.36 10.64
CA HIS A 687 -26.97 23.93 11.93
C HIS A 687 -25.49 23.75 12.23
N LEU A 688 -24.75 24.86 12.31
CA LEU A 688 -23.29 24.84 12.41
C LEU A 688 -22.74 26.06 13.17
N THR A 689 -21.50 25.94 13.65
CA THR A 689 -20.70 27.06 14.16
C THR A 689 -19.26 26.97 13.62
N PRO A 690 -18.65 28.07 13.16
CA PRO A 690 -17.26 28.06 12.72
C PRO A 690 -16.30 27.88 13.89
N PHE A 691 -15.15 27.25 13.65
CA PHE A 691 -14.07 27.25 14.63
C PHE A 691 -13.55 28.69 14.83
N SER A 692 -13.82 29.29 15.99
CA SER A 692 -13.49 30.68 16.29
C SER A 692 -12.36 30.78 17.31
N TYR A 693 -11.48 31.78 17.14
CA TYR A 693 -10.35 32.05 18.01
C TYR A 693 -10.04 33.56 18.03
N PRO A 694 -9.31 34.08 19.05
CA PRO A 694 -9.00 35.50 19.12
C PRO A 694 -8.31 36.03 17.85
N GLY A 695 -8.93 37.00 17.20
CA GLY A 695 -8.41 37.59 15.96
C GLY A 695 -8.65 36.75 14.69
N ALA A 696 -9.49 35.73 14.76
CA ALA A 696 -9.88 34.96 13.58
C ALA A 696 -10.55 35.85 12.51
N PRO A 697 -10.17 35.73 11.23
CA PRO A 697 -10.92 36.37 10.17
C PRO A 697 -12.30 35.72 10.02
N GLN A 698 -13.26 36.48 9.46
CA GLN A 698 -14.61 35.99 9.20
C GLN A 698 -14.56 34.73 8.33
N GLN A 699 -15.19 33.65 8.81
CA GLN A 699 -15.30 32.40 8.06
C GLN A 699 -16.42 32.52 7.03
N THR A 700 -16.21 31.94 5.85
CA THR A 700 -17.23 31.82 4.81
C THR A 700 -17.43 30.37 4.42
N LEU A 701 -18.66 30.03 4.02
CA LEU A 701 -19.06 28.71 3.55
C LEU A 701 -19.67 28.85 2.15
N SER A 702 -19.09 28.17 1.18
CA SER A 702 -19.68 27.96 -0.15
C SER A 702 -20.26 26.55 -0.22
N ILE A 703 -21.52 26.43 -0.66
CA ILE A 703 -22.21 25.16 -0.82
C ILE A 703 -22.13 24.75 -2.28
N ILE A 704 -21.63 23.54 -2.55
CA ILE A 704 -21.42 23.03 -3.91
C ILE A 704 -22.11 21.67 -4.02
N LEU A 705 -22.90 21.51 -5.07
CA LEU A 705 -23.65 20.30 -5.36
C LEU A 705 -22.99 19.55 -6.53
N ASN A 706 -22.80 18.24 -6.37
CA ASN A 706 -22.35 17.31 -7.40
C ASN A 706 -21.04 17.70 -8.09
N ASP A 707 -20.07 18.12 -7.27
CA ASP A 707 -18.68 18.47 -7.56
C ASP A 707 -18.45 19.84 -8.23
N ASP A 708 -19.39 20.37 -9.03
CA ASP A 708 -19.17 21.55 -9.86
C ASP A 708 -20.29 22.62 -9.85
N TYR A 709 -21.44 22.35 -9.21
CA TYR A 709 -22.55 23.29 -9.17
C TYR A 709 -22.52 24.14 -7.89
N GLU A 710 -22.09 25.41 -7.99
CA GLU A 710 -22.14 26.36 -6.85
C GLU A 710 -23.59 26.77 -6.56
N VAL A 711 -24.04 26.54 -5.32
CA VAL A 711 -25.41 26.79 -4.87
C VAL A 711 -25.52 28.17 -4.21
N SER A 712 -24.71 28.40 -3.17
CA SER A 712 -24.77 29.63 -2.37
C SER A 712 -23.49 29.86 -1.56
N ASP A 713 -23.25 31.14 -1.22
CA ASP A 713 -22.18 31.59 -0.33
C ASP A 713 -22.75 32.23 0.93
N HIS A 714 -22.21 31.88 2.08
CA HIS A 714 -22.64 32.39 3.39
C HIS A 714 -21.45 32.90 4.21
N SER A 715 -21.63 34.04 4.88
CA SER A 715 -20.71 34.48 5.93
C SER A 715 -21.18 33.94 7.28
N LEU A 716 -20.28 33.37 8.07
CA LEU A 716 -20.62 32.70 9.33
C LEU A 716 -20.38 33.62 10.54
N HIS A 717 -21.32 33.63 11.49
CA HIS A 717 -21.15 34.21 12.82
C HIS A 717 -20.53 33.19 13.80
N GLU A 718 -19.94 33.67 14.89
CA GLU A 718 -19.22 32.82 15.87
C GLU A 718 -20.15 31.92 16.72
N GLU A 719 -21.42 32.30 16.87
CA GLU A 719 -22.42 31.52 17.59
C GLU A 719 -23.02 30.42 16.70
N TRP A 720 -23.70 29.47 17.32
CA TRP A 720 -24.53 28.50 16.61
C TRP A 720 -25.57 29.22 15.75
N GLN A 721 -25.65 28.82 14.48
CA GLN A 721 -26.58 29.41 13.53
C GLN A 721 -27.18 28.36 12.60
N VAL A 722 -28.36 28.67 12.06
CA VAL A 722 -29.03 27.87 11.04
C VAL A 722 -28.90 28.58 9.70
N LEU A 723 -28.36 27.88 8.71
CA LEU A 723 -28.30 28.33 7.32
C LEU A 723 -29.39 27.61 6.52
N GLU A 724 -30.06 28.35 5.65
CA GLU A 724 -31.04 27.81 4.73
C GLU A 724 -30.68 28.19 3.29
N THR A 725 -30.75 27.22 2.38
CA THR A 725 -30.58 27.45 0.94
C THR A 725 -31.44 26.46 0.15
N THR A 726 -31.69 26.75 -1.13
CA THR A 726 -32.46 25.88 -2.02
C THR A 726 -31.49 25.16 -2.97
N LEU A 727 -31.51 23.83 -2.94
CA LEU A 727 -30.85 22.97 -3.91
C LEU A 727 -31.74 22.88 -5.17
N PRO A 728 -31.29 23.41 -6.33
CA PRO A 728 -32.13 23.49 -7.50
C PRO A 728 -32.32 22.13 -8.16
N ALA A 729 -33.56 21.85 -8.59
CA ALA A 729 -33.95 20.57 -9.20
C ALA A 729 -33.07 20.17 -10.40
N GLU A 730 -32.58 21.14 -11.17
CA GLU A 730 -31.75 20.93 -12.36
C GLU A 730 -30.33 20.46 -12.06
N ALA A 731 -29.84 20.70 -10.84
CA ALA A 731 -28.51 20.26 -10.39
C ALA A 731 -28.55 18.92 -9.63
N LEU A 732 -29.73 18.45 -9.24
CA LEU A 732 -29.94 17.19 -8.54
C LEU A 732 -29.94 16.02 -9.52
N ARG A 733 -29.27 14.94 -9.13
CA ARG A 733 -29.16 13.69 -9.91
C ARG A 733 -30.01 12.61 -9.25
N PRO A 734 -30.76 11.78 -10.00
CA PRO A 734 -31.40 10.59 -9.44
C PRO A 734 -30.36 9.68 -8.75
N GLY A 735 -30.67 9.19 -7.56
CA GLY A 735 -29.75 8.40 -6.75
C GLY A 735 -28.89 9.27 -5.83
N LEU A 736 -27.61 8.91 -5.66
CA LEU A 736 -26.71 9.58 -4.71
C LEU A 736 -26.21 10.92 -5.25
N ASN A 737 -26.35 11.96 -4.43
CA ASN A 737 -25.82 13.30 -4.66
C ASN A 737 -24.70 13.60 -3.66
N ARG A 738 -23.84 14.55 -4.04
CA ARG A 738 -22.68 15.01 -3.27
C ARG A 738 -22.86 16.47 -2.90
N LEU A 739 -22.79 16.78 -1.62
CA LEU A 739 -22.85 18.14 -1.08
C LEU A 739 -21.49 18.47 -0.45
N THR A 740 -20.73 19.33 -1.10
CA THR A 740 -19.44 19.80 -0.59
C THR A 740 -19.63 21.12 0.12
N LEU A 741 -19.11 21.21 1.36
CA LEU A 741 -19.11 22.43 2.16
C LEU A 741 -17.72 23.05 2.10
N ARG A 742 -17.49 24.03 1.23
CA ARG A 742 -16.17 24.67 1.09
C ARG A 742 -16.02 25.81 2.10
N PHE A 743 -15.11 25.64 3.05
CA PHE A 743 -14.76 26.67 4.03
C PHE A 743 -13.53 27.47 3.58
N SER A 744 -13.53 28.78 3.80
CA SER A 744 -12.42 29.65 3.36
C SER A 744 -11.17 29.59 4.24
N ARG A 745 -11.29 29.13 5.49
CA ARG A 745 -10.13 28.94 6.39
C ARG A 745 -10.22 27.67 7.22
N GLN A 746 -9.03 27.21 7.61
CA GLN A 746 -8.81 26.21 8.65
C GLN A 746 -7.79 26.76 9.66
N ALA A 747 -7.90 26.34 10.91
CA ALA A 747 -6.89 26.64 11.92
C ALA A 747 -6.71 25.46 12.87
N ILE A 748 -5.47 25.24 13.31
CA ILE A 748 -5.16 24.21 14.29
C ILE A 748 -5.35 24.82 15.70
N PRO A 749 -6.24 24.31 16.55
CA PRO A 749 -6.51 24.90 17.86
C PRO A 749 -5.26 25.12 18.71
N ARG A 750 -4.30 24.19 18.66
CA ARG A 750 -3.00 24.32 19.34
C ARG A 750 -2.18 25.55 18.92
N GLU A 751 -2.31 25.99 17.68
CA GLU A 751 -1.54 27.12 17.12
C GLU A 751 -2.18 28.48 17.39
N VAL A 752 -3.52 28.52 17.45
CA VAL A 752 -4.27 29.79 17.48
C VAL A 752 -4.95 30.10 18.82
N LEU A 753 -5.21 29.08 19.66
CA LEU A 753 -5.78 29.31 20.98
C LEU A 753 -4.68 29.72 21.97
N PRO A 754 -4.96 30.67 22.88
CA PRO A 754 -4.01 31.05 23.91
C PRO A 754 -3.69 29.86 24.82
N ALA A 755 -2.41 29.69 25.17
CA ALA A 755 -1.98 28.65 26.09
C ALA A 755 -2.45 28.98 27.52
N GLY A 756 -3.12 28.03 28.18
CA GLY A 756 -3.47 28.14 29.58
C GLY A 756 -2.31 27.66 30.44
N THR A 757 -1.35 28.54 30.74
CA THR A 757 -0.13 28.16 31.49
C THR A 757 -0.16 28.53 32.97
N ALA A 758 -1.12 29.36 33.42
CA ALA A 758 -1.16 29.80 34.81
C ALA A 758 -1.48 28.64 35.77
N ILE A 759 -0.63 28.45 36.78
CA ILE A 759 -0.84 27.46 37.84
C ILE A 759 -1.74 28.09 38.91
N GLY A 760 -3.06 27.92 38.76
CA GLY A 760 -4.06 28.42 39.69
C GLY A 760 -3.90 29.91 39.95
N SER A 761 -3.85 30.32 41.22
CA SER A 761 -3.55 31.68 41.65
C SER A 761 -2.15 31.83 42.27
N THR A 762 -1.23 30.91 41.98
CA THR A 762 0.15 30.93 42.54
C THR A 762 1.01 32.08 42.00
N GLY A 763 0.63 32.66 40.85
CA GLY A 763 1.43 33.66 40.14
C GLY A 763 2.55 33.05 39.26
N VAL A 764 2.67 31.72 39.21
CA VAL A 764 3.62 31.00 38.35
C VAL A 764 2.91 30.48 37.11
N HIS A 765 3.62 30.49 35.99
CA HIS A 765 3.18 29.88 34.73
C HIS A 765 4.02 28.65 34.43
N ALA A 766 3.37 27.56 34.05
CA ALA A 766 4.03 26.37 33.54
C ALA A 766 4.80 26.71 32.25
N PRO A 767 6.12 26.45 32.19
CA PRO A 767 6.94 26.71 31.00
C PRO A 767 6.75 25.65 29.89
N VAL A 768 6.09 24.53 30.22
CA VAL A 768 5.85 23.37 29.37
C VAL A 768 4.38 22.94 29.46
N ASP A 769 3.92 22.15 28.49
CA ASP A 769 2.62 21.50 28.57
C ASP A 769 2.65 20.44 29.67
N ILE A 770 1.60 20.37 30.48
CA ILE A 770 1.49 19.48 31.63
C ILE A 770 0.13 18.80 31.59
N GLU A 771 0.11 17.48 31.73
CA GLU A 771 -1.11 16.70 31.79
C GLU A 771 -1.02 15.70 32.95
N ILE A 772 -2.05 15.68 33.79
CA ILE A 772 -2.15 14.79 34.94
C ILE A 772 -3.51 14.11 34.91
N ASN A 773 -3.52 12.78 35.02
CA ASN A 773 -4.75 12.02 35.19
C ASN A 773 -4.57 11.01 36.34
N SER A 774 -5.50 11.01 37.26
CA SER A 774 -5.53 10.09 38.39
C SER A 774 -6.80 9.25 38.36
N HIS A 775 -6.64 7.93 38.46
CA HIS A 775 -7.74 6.96 38.47
C HIS A 775 -7.48 5.85 39.50
N ALA A 776 -8.50 5.02 39.75
CA ALA A 776 -8.37 3.86 40.62
C ALA A 776 -7.37 2.83 40.06
N ASP A 777 -7.37 2.63 38.74
CA ASP A 777 -6.58 1.59 38.07
C ASP A 777 -5.23 2.09 37.55
N PHE A 778 -5.12 3.38 37.24
CA PHE A 778 -3.93 3.98 36.65
C PHE A 778 -3.74 5.44 37.12
N SER A 779 -2.53 5.96 36.98
CA SER A 779 -2.28 7.39 37.02
C SER A 779 -1.15 7.74 36.06
N PHE A 780 -1.18 8.93 35.47
CA PHE A 780 -0.06 9.42 34.67
C PHE A 780 0.16 10.92 34.86
N ILE A 781 1.43 11.30 34.71
CA ILE A 781 1.93 12.67 34.64
C ILE A 781 2.75 12.76 33.36
N THR A 782 2.34 13.61 32.44
CA THR A 782 3.01 13.83 31.16
C THR A 782 3.46 15.28 31.06
N ILE A 783 4.68 15.47 30.57
CA ILE A 783 5.31 16.77 30.40
C ILE A 783 5.71 16.92 28.93
N GLY A 784 5.34 18.03 28.30
CA GLY A 784 5.57 18.23 26.87
C GLY A 784 4.44 17.68 25.99
N PHE A 785 4.73 17.54 24.70
CA PHE A 785 3.72 17.22 23.68
C PHE A 785 4.31 16.38 22.55
N GLY A 786 3.50 15.47 21.99
CA GLY A 786 3.90 14.64 20.84
C GLY A 786 5.05 13.69 21.18
N ASP A 787 5.94 13.44 20.22
CA ASP A 787 7.08 12.52 20.38
C ASP A 787 8.14 13.01 21.39
N GLU A 788 8.09 14.29 21.76
CA GLU A 788 8.96 14.90 22.77
C GLU A 788 8.37 14.85 24.18
N ALA A 789 7.15 14.31 24.35
CA ALA A 789 6.52 14.20 25.65
C ALA A 789 7.26 13.20 26.56
N GLU A 790 7.56 13.63 27.78
CA GLU A 790 8.18 12.83 28.83
C GLU A 790 7.12 12.26 29.77
N ASP A 791 7.21 10.95 30.04
CA ASP A 791 6.46 10.31 31.13
C ASP A 791 7.15 10.57 32.47
N ALA A 792 6.56 11.49 33.24
CA ALA A 792 7.02 11.88 34.57
C ALA A 792 6.33 11.10 35.70
N SER A 793 5.58 10.06 35.36
CA SER A 793 4.97 9.17 36.34
C SER A 793 6.00 8.21 36.94
N ALA A 794 5.80 7.84 38.21
CA ALA A 794 6.56 6.77 38.86
C ALA A 794 5.81 5.41 38.83
N HIS A 795 4.58 5.38 38.32
CA HIS A 795 3.74 4.18 38.14
C HIS A 795 3.62 3.30 39.39
N ARG A 796 3.49 3.95 40.56
CA ARG A 796 3.32 3.28 41.84
C ARG A 796 1.94 3.56 42.41
N ARG A 797 1.29 2.55 42.98
CA ARG A 797 0.11 2.73 43.84
C ARG A 797 0.38 3.76 44.92
N GLY A 798 -0.63 4.53 45.33
CA GLY A 798 -0.51 5.65 46.26
C GLY A 798 -0.32 6.98 45.52
N PHE A 799 0.56 7.86 46.00
CA PHE A 799 0.82 9.16 45.35
C PHE A 799 2.12 9.16 44.56
N ASN A 800 2.06 9.63 43.31
CA ASN A 800 3.19 9.86 42.43
C ASN A 800 3.44 11.35 42.33
N VAL A 801 4.69 11.76 42.54
CA VAL A 801 5.10 13.17 42.56
C VAL A 801 6.20 13.37 41.52
N ALA A 802 6.07 14.42 40.71
CA ALA A 802 7.15 14.92 39.84
C ALA A 802 7.46 16.38 40.19
N VAL A 803 8.74 16.73 40.17
CA VAL A 803 9.22 18.08 40.52
C VAL A 803 9.89 18.68 39.30
N LEU A 804 9.42 19.86 38.87
CA LEU A 804 9.91 20.53 37.67
C LEU A 804 10.68 21.80 38.02
N ASP A 805 11.70 22.07 37.19
CA ASP A 805 12.34 23.38 37.19
C ASP A 805 11.32 24.46 36.77
N PRO A 806 11.17 25.55 37.54
CA PRO A 806 10.15 26.57 37.28
C PRO A 806 10.44 27.43 36.05
N GLN A 807 11.66 27.41 35.50
CA GLN A 807 12.04 28.19 34.32
C GLN A 807 12.04 27.34 33.05
N THR A 808 12.60 26.13 33.10
CA THR A 808 12.75 25.26 31.93
C THR A 808 11.63 24.24 31.78
N GLY A 809 10.99 23.84 32.88
CA GLY A 809 10.01 22.75 32.90
C GLY A 809 10.62 21.35 32.86
N GLU A 810 11.95 21.24 32.93
CA GLU A 810 12.66 19.96 33.00
C GLU A 810 12.26 19.19 34.26
N ALA A 811 11.98 17.89 34.12
CA ALA A 811 11.72 17.02 35.25
C ALA A 811 13.02 16.78 36.04
N LEU A 812 13.12 17.39 37.21
CA LEU A 812 14.29 17.28 38.08
C LEU A 812 14.27 15.99 38.90
N ASP A 813 13.09 15.54 39.29
CA ASP A 813 12.90 14.31 40.06
C ASP A 813 11.48 13.76 39.88
N LYS A 814 11.33 12.43 40.00
CA LYS A 814 10.03 11.76 40.03
C LYS A 814 10.05 10.58 40.99
N LYS A 815 9.02 10.49 41.84
CA LYS A 815 8.96 9.47 42.90
C LYS A 815 7.54 9.05 43.24
N GLY A 816 7.34 7.76 43.43
CA GLY A 816 6.07 7.16 43.83
C GLY A 816 6.12 6.65 45.27
N PHE A 817 5.03 6.86 46.00
CA PHE A 817 4.89 6.51 47.42
C PHE A 817 3.64 5.66 47.62
N ASP A 818 3.79 4.44 48.12
CA ASP A 818 2.66 3.54 48.36
C ASP A 818 1.97 3.86 49.69
N THR A 819 1.35 5.02 49.72
CA THR A 819 0.60 5.56 50.85
C THR A 819 -0.66 4.76 51.20
N ALA A 820 -1.02 3.78 50.37
CA ALA A 820 -2.04 2.78 50.66
C ALA A 820 -1.50 1.60 51.49
N ALA A 821 -0.18 1.34 51.47
CA ALA A 821 0.40 0.18 52.13
C ALA A 821 0.63 0.37 53.64
N ASN A 822 1.13 1.53 54.08
CA ASN A 822 1.43 1.81 55.49
C ASN A 822 1.76 3.29 55.77
N GLN A 823 1.84 3.65 57.05
CA GLN A 823 2.17 5.02 57.53
C GLN A 823 3.61 5.47 57.22
N TYR A 824 4.56 4.55 56.99
CA TYR A 824 5.95 4.93 56.69
C TYR A 824 6.09 5.50 55.28
N GLU A 825 5.37 4.96 54.30
CA GLU A 825 5.29 5.53 52.94
C GLU A 825 4.61 6.90 52.96
N ALA A 826 3.56 7.07 53.77
CA ALA A 826 2.93 8.38 53.98
C ALA A 826 3.88 9.39 54.66
N GLN A 827 4.71 8.97 55.62
CA GLN A 827 5.78 9.81 56.18
C GLN A 827 6.84 10.14 55.13
N ALA A 828 7.25 9.18 54.30
CA ALA A 828 8.26 9.38 53.27
C ALA A 828 7.80 10.39 52.20
N LEU A 829 6.52 10.38 51.81
CA LEU A 829 5.94 11.39 50.93
C LEU A 829 6.03 12.80 51.55
N ARG A 830 5.74 12.93 52.85
CA ARG A 830 5.80 14.21 53.56
C ARG A 830 7.22 14.74 53.66
N ASP A 831 8.15 13.89 54.07
CA ASP A 831 9.56 14.23 54.17
C ASP A 831 10.11 14.62 52.80
N TYR A 832 9.66 13.95 51.73
CA TYR A 832 10.00 14.29 50.36
C TYR A 832 9.47 15.67 49.98
N ILE A 833 8.18 15.95 50.18
CA ILE A 833 7.58 17.26 49.90
C ILE A 833 8.27 18.37 50.70
N ALA A 834 8.68 18.12 51.94
CA ALA A 834 9.40 19.08 52.77
C ALA A 834 10.82 19.41 52.25
N GLN A 835 11.45 18.51 51.50
CA GLN A 835 12.78 18.69 50.91
C GLN A 835 12.75 19.39 49.55
N ILE A 836 11.59 19.49 48.90
CA ILE A 836 11.44 20.21 47.62
C ILE A 836 11.79 21.68 47.85
N PRO A 837 12.68 22.29 47.03
CA PRO A 837 13.01 23.70 47.19
C PRO A 837 11.83 24.62 46.86
N GLU A 838 11.74 25.73 47.59
CA GLU A 838 10.71 26.76 47.37
C GLU A 838 10.67 27.25 45.91
N GLY A 839 9.47 27.48 45.40
CA GLY A 839 9.24 27.98 44.03
C GLY A 839 9.29 26.94 42.91
N HIS A 840 9.60 25.67 43.19
CA HIS A 840 9.52 24.60 42.19
C HIS A 840 8.08 24.20 41.90
N ILE A 841 7.82 23.80 40.64
CA ILE A 841 6.51 23.27 40.23
C ILE A 841 6.44 21.82 40.67
N VAL A 842 5.33 21.43 41.29
CA VAL A 842 5.12 20.07 41.80
C VAL A 842 3.85 19.50 41.21
N LEU A 843 3.98 18.37 40.54
CA LEU A 843 2.91 17.62 39.93
C LEU A 843 2.62 16.39 40.78
N LEU A 844 1.35 16.15 41.06
CA LEU A 844 0.94 15.06 41.93
C LEU A 844 -0.26 14.34 41.34
N SER A 845 -0.17 13.01 41.27
CA SER A 845 -1.25 12.12 40.86
C SER A 845 -1.42 10.97 41.84
N SER A 846 -2.65 10.54 42.08
CA SER A 846 -2.95 9.38 42.92
C SER A 846 -3.33 8.17 42.08
N GLN A 847 -2.84 6.99 42.44
CA GLN A 847 -3.21 5.71 41.84
C GLN A 847 -3.78 4.77 42.91
N GLY A 848 -5.01 4.29 42.70
CA GLY A 848 -5.69 3.40 43.63
C GLY A 848 -6.83 4.08 44.39
N ALA A 849 -7.96 3.38 44.52
CA ALA A 849 -9.11 3.86 45.29
C ALA A 849 -8.81 4.05 46.80
N ASP A 850 -7.73 3.45 47.28
CA ASP A 850 -7.24 3.55 48.65
C ASP A 850 -5.90 4.27 48.76
N ALA A 851 -5.52 5.06 47.74
CA ALA A 851 -4.24 5.78 47.70
C ALA A 851 -3.99 6.62 48.96
N ALA A 852 -5.02 7.14 49.61
CA ALA A 852 -4.91 7.93 50.83
C ALA A 852 -5.11 7.13 52.14
N ALA A 853 -5.16 5.79 52.13
CA ALA A 853 -5.55 4.98 53.30
C ALA A 853 -4.72 5.24 54.57
N PHE A 854 -3.41 5.52 54.42
CA PHE A 854 -2.54 5.90 55.54
C PHE A 854 -2.02 7.34 55.44
N PHE A 855 -2.56 8.16 54.55
CA PHE A 855 -2.19 9.57 54.38
C PHE A 855 -3.25 10.47 55.04
N SER A 856 -2.85 11.19 56.10
CA SER A 856 -3.74 12.00 56.93
C SER A 856 -3.39 13.50 56.93
N GLU A 857 -2.67 13.96 55.92
CA GLU A 857 -2.23 15.35 55.78
C GLU A 857 -2.78 16.01 54.52
N ASP A 858 -2.57 17.32 54.40
CA ASP A 858 -2.94 18.13 53.24
C ASP A 858 -1.75 18.38 52.31
N PHE A 859 -2.02 19.02 51.17
CA PHE A 859 -0.98 19.48 50.24
C PHE A 859 -0.84 21.02 50.26
N ALA A 860 -1.14 21.66 51.39
CA ALA A 860 -1.10 23.11 51.53
C ALA A 860 0.30 23.70 51.26
N ALA A 861 1.36 22.94 51.57
CA ALA A 861 2.74 23.32 51.28
C ALA A 861 3.05 23.42 49.77
N LEU A 862 2.21 22.84 48.91
CA LEU A 862 2.27 22.92 47.45
C LEU A 862 1.23 23.89 46.87
N GLY A 863 0.50 24.60 47.74
CA GLY A 863 -0.64 25.43 47.39
C GLY A 863 -1.97 24.67 47.25
N GLY A 864 -2.04 23.37 47.56
CA GLY A 864 -3.30 22.64 47.61
C GLY A 864 -4.23 23.12 48.74
N SER A 865 -5.47 22.64 48.75
CA SER A 865 -6.41 22.91 49.84
C SER A 865 -5.86 22.45 51.20
N ALA A 866 -6.26 23.15 52.27
CA ALA A 866 -5.98 22.77 53.66
C ALA A 866 -6.96 21.69 54.18
N GLU A 867 -7.41 20.81 53.27
CA GLU A 867 -8.31 19.70 53.54
C GLU A 867 -7.69 18.40 53.02
N LEU A 868 -8.14 17.28 53.57
CA LEU A 868 -7.70 15.95 53.13
C LEU A 868 -8.21 15.67 51.71
N PRO A 869 -7.34 15.28 50.77
CA PRO A 869 -7.74 15.05 49.39
C PRO A 869 -8.63 13.82 49.27
N GLY A 870 -9.80 13.98 48.64
CA GLY A 870 -10.59 12.84 48.16
C GLY A 870 -9.89 12.20 46.96
N VAL A 871 -9.68 10.88 47.00
CA VAL A 871 -9.05 10.12 45.90
C VAL A 871 -10.10 9.57 44.92
N PRO A 872 -9.82 9.49 43.61
CA PRO A 872 -8.60 9.93 42.93
C PRO A 872 -8.36 11.45 43.02
N TYR A 873 -7.11 11.88 43.10
CA TYR A 873 -6.67 13.26 43.31
C TYR A 873 -5.48 13.64 42.43
N SER A 874 -5.57 14.80 41.79
CA SER A 874 -4.50 15.39 40.98
C SER A 874 -4.24 16.82 41.40
N LEU A 875 -2.97 17.23 41.42
CA LEU A 875 -2.55 18.58 41.74
C LEU A 875 -1.40 19.07 40.85
N ILE A 876 -1.52 20.30 40.36
CA ILE A 876 -0.43 21.10 39.77
C ILE A 876 -0.21 22.28 40.70
N GLY A 877 0.86 22.25 41.48
CA GLY A 877 1.16 23.22 42.52
C GLY A 877 2.54 23.82 42.40
N VAL A 878 2.84 24.73 43.33
CA VAL A 878 4.16 25.34 43.47
C VAL A 878 4.53 25.27 44.95
N LYS A 879 5.73 24.76 45.24
CA LYS A 879 6.24 24.70 46.61
C LYS A 879 6.28 26.11 47.22
N GLY A 880 5.60 26.29 48.35
CA GLY A 880 5.51 27.57 49.07
C GLY A 880 4.35 28.48 48.67
N ALA A 881 3.52 28.06 47.72
CA ALA A 881 2.32 28.81 47.36
C ALA A 881 1.31 28.84 48.52
N ALA A 882 0.48 29.88 48.56
CA ALA A 882 -0.58 29.99 49.55
C ALA A 882 -1.55 28.78 49.45
N PRO A 883 -2.06 28.26 50.57
CA PRO A 883 -3.03 27.16 50.55
C PRO A 883 -4.25 27.51 49.68
N GLY A 884 -4.68 26.58 48.83
CA GLY A 884 -5.76 26.76 47.85
C GLY A 884 -5.38 27.54 46.58
N ALA A 885 -4.11 27.91 46.39
CA ALA A 885 -3.65 28.62 45.18
C ALA A 885 -3.28 27.69 44.01
N ALA A 886 -3.06 26.39 44.25
CA ALA A 886 -2.74 25.41 43.22
C ALA A 886 -3.97 25.03 42.37
N LEU A 887 -3.74 24.33 41.26
CA LEU A 887 -4.81 23.63 40.58
C LEU A 887 -4.94 22.24 41.20
N GLU A 888 -6.12 21.91 41.67
CA GLU A 888 -6.41 20.59 42.24
C GLU A 888 -7.79 20.08 41.79
N ARG A 889 -7.91 18.77 41.63
CA ARG A 889 -9.17 18.08 41.29
C ARG A 889 -9.26 16.75 42.03
N SER A 890 -10.46 16.40 42.48
CA SER A 890 -10.82 15.10 43.04
C SER A 890 -11.99 14.46 42.27
N GLY A 891 -12.07 13.13 42.29
CA GLY A 891 -13.07 12.37 41.52
C GLY A 891 -12.61 12.17 40.07
N GLU A 892 -13.10 13.01 39.15
CA GLU A 892 -12.52 13.15 37.80
C GLU A 892 -11.25 14.00 37.88
N ALA A 893 -10.20 13.41 38.45
CA ALA A 893 -8.94 14.06 38.76
C ALA A 893 -8.05 14.21 37.52
N TYR A 894 -8.56 14.91 36.51
CA TYR A 894 -7.83 15.30 35.32
C TYR A 894 -7.48 16.79 35.38
N LEU A 895 -6.20 17.10 35.24
CA LEU A 895 -5.67 18.46 35.20
C LEU A 895 -4.76 18.66 33.99
N ARG A 896 -4.80 19.86 33.44
CA ARG A 896 -4.00 20.19 32.27
C ARG A 896 -3.61 21.66 32.24
N LEU A 897 -2.38 21.92 31.82
CA LEU A 897 -1.86 23.24 31.44
C LEU A 897 -1.12 23.18 30.11
N GLY A 898 -1.02 24.32 29.45
CA GLY A 898 -0.31 24.48 28.19
C GLY A 898 -1.20 24.81 27.00
N LYS A 899 -0.73 24.49 25.80
CA LYS A 899 -1.49 24.67 24.56
C LYS A 899 -2.52 23.53 24.37
N SER A 900 -3.49 23.72 23.47
CA SER A 900 -4.46 22.65 23.11
C SER A 900 -3.78 21.37 22.62
N GLN A 901 -4.40 20.20 22.84
CA GLN A 901 -3.90 18.88 22.38
C GLN A 901 -4.36 18.66 20.93
N ASP A 902 -5.40 19.41 20.51
CA ASP A 902 -5.99 19.24 19.19
C ASP A 902 -5.08 19.86 18.13
N THR A 903 -4.47 18.98 17.34
CA THR A 903 -3.61 19.29 16.20
C THR A 903 -4.35 19.22 14.87
N ARG A 904 -5.65 18.91 14.88
CA ARG A 904 -6.43 18.81 13.65
C ARG A 904 -6.68 20.22 13.11
N PRO A 905 -6.57 20.44 11.80
CA PRO A 905 -7.03 21.68 11.20
C PRO A 905 -8.56 21.72 11.25
N LEU A 906 -9.17 22.68 11.94
CA LEU A 906 -10.63 22.78 12.09
C LEU A 906 -11.21 23.96 11.29
N SER A 907 -12.32 23.72 10.59
CA SER A 907 -13.08 24.77 9.86
C SER A 907 -14.33 25.20 10.64
N ALA A 908 -15.19 24.24 10.96
CA ALA A 908 -16.49 24.42 11.60
C ALA A 908 -16.97 23.10 12.23
N ALA A 909 -17.78 23.20 13.27
CA ALA A 909 -18.54 22.09 13.83
C ALA A 909 -19.96 22.10 13.22
N VAL A 910 -20.43 20.93 12.80
CA VAL A 910 -21.81 20.75 12.31
C VAL A 910 -22.53 19.84 13.28
N ASP A 911 -23.72 20.27 13.71
CA ASP A 911 -24.62 19.55 14.63
C ASP A 911 -25.67 18.76 13.85
N TRP A 912 -26.32 19.36 12.85
CA TRP A 912 -27.20 18.61 11.97
C TRP A 912 -27.37 19.25 10.59
N VAL A 913 -27.76 18.39 9.64
CA VAL A 913 -28.09 18.75 8.27
C VAL A 913 -29.46 18.19 7.92
N GLU A 914 -30.34 19.00 7.35
CA GLU A 914 -31.68 18.59 6.93
C GLU A 914 -31.91 18.93 5.46
N ILE A 915 -32.42 17.97 4.69
CA ILE A 915 -32.76 18.12 3.28
C ILE A 915 -34.24 17.75 3.12
N GLN A 916 -35.05 18.72 2.73
CA GLN A 916 -36.51 18.58 2.65
C GLN A 916 -37.02 18.87 1.23
N ALA A 917 -38.07 18.17 0.79
CA ALA A 917 -38.82 18.53 -0.41
C ALA A 917 -39.47 19.93 -0.27
N GLU A 918 -39.25 20.81 -1.25
CA GLU A 918 -39.95 22.11 -1.36
C GLU A 918 -41.31 21.99 -2.03
#